data_AF-A0A1G2AP21-F1
#
_entry.id   AF-A0A1G2AP21-F1
#
_cell.length_a   1.000
_cell.length_b   1.000
_cell.length_c   1.000
_cell.angle_alpha   90.00
_cell.angle_beta   90.00
_cell.angle_gamma   90.00
#
_symmetry.space_group_name_H-M   'P 1'
#
loop_
_entity.id
_entity.type
_entity.pdbx_description
1 polymer ?
#
loop_
_entity_poly.entity_id
_entity_poly.type
_entity_poly.pdbx_seq_one_letter_code
_entity_poly.pdbx_strand_id
1 'polypeptide(L)'
;MPNTQSNTHEINFFGETNFRHRNARFGIKLDDRRRHIYVIGKTGMGKSTLLENMIINDIQNGNGVAVTDPHGDLVEKILDYIPSNRINDVVYFNPHDSEYPIAFNVLENPKPEYKNLIASGLVGVFKKIWADSWGPRLEYILMNSILALLENPGNTLLSLPRLLIDKKFRKKIVENVKDPVVKSFWVDEYANYNERFRNEAIAPIQNKIGQFLSSALIRNILSQPKSSIDIREIMDNQKILLMNLSKGRIGEENSALLGAMMITRIQLAAMSRVDVLENERTDFYLYVDEFQNFATESFANILSEARKYRLNLIIAHQYMEQLGDIVKPAVLGNVGTLITFRVGAADAEELEKEFEPYFMQNDIVNLPKFQMYLKLMIDGVASDPFSARSLPPMSQPAVSYKATIIRVTREQYANPRQDVEERIMRWAGFEAGLPELDETEKIRPSKIRPSDVLELAGLPANARKVAPQTSESETAMTQSSTQASQREKMVEPTVTAVQKTPELQKASASLQKVQIHKGEAITPQITTQQRQARQPIEIPVIPHEIPQAISQQRVEAKQPMQVPVIPKVVEQTEPFIEEKKKTSEGQEDSVRLEKIESILHTGPEIHLRDALKRPVMGFNGRPRVRRFQDQRGKNRTHVVANEQRTTRS
;
A
#
# COMPACT_ATOMS: atom_id res chain seq x y z
N MET A 1 -1.90 -43.41 3.73
CA MET A 1 -1.15 -42.24 3.24
C MET A 1 -2.09 -41.33 2.46
N PRO A 2 -2.73 -40.33 3.08
CA PRO A 2 -3.46 -39.28 2.35
C PRO A 2 -2.47 -38.26 1.77
N ASN A 3 -2.84 -37.62 0.65
CA ASN A 3 -1.99 -36.67 -0.08
C ASN A 3 -1.56 -35.46 0.78
N THR A 4 -0.29 -35.38 1.14
CA THR A 4 0.30 -34.19 1.79
C THR A 4 0.61 -33.04 0.82
N GLN A 5 0.22 -33.16 -0.46
CA GLN A 5 0.55 -32.22 -1.53
C GLN A 5 -0.62 -31.31 -1.99
N SER A 6 -1.83 -31.41 -1.42
CA SER A 6 -2.99 -30.64 -1.91
C SER A 6 -3.23 -29.27 -1.25
N ASN A 7 -2.69 -28.99 -0.06
CA ASN A 7 -3.06 -27.81 0.73
C ASN A 7 -2.02 -26.69 0.77
N THR A 8 -0.90 -26.79 0.02
CA THR A 8 0.14 -25.75 0.01
C THR A 8 -0.30 -24.43 -0.65
N HIS A 9 -1.30 -24.46 -1.53
CA HIS A 9 -1.85 -23.25 -2.16
C HIS A 9 -2.74 -22.42 -1.22
N GLU A 10 -3.17 -22.96 -0.08
CA GLU A 10 -4.00 -22.25 0.90
C GLU A 10 -3.19 -21.40 1.90
N ILE A 11 -1.85 -21.50 1.90
CA ILE A 11 -0.98 -20.89 2.91
C ILE A 11 0.06 -20.00 2.24
N ASN A 12 0.03 -18.71 2.58
CA ASN A 12 1.06 -17.76 2.17
C ASN A 12 2.22 -17.79 3.17
N PHE A 13 3.35 -18.38 2.79
CA PHE A 13 4.52 -18.60 3.65
C PHE A 13 5.44 -17.39 3.72
N PHE A 14 5.74 -16.93 4.94
CA PHE A 14 6.55 -15.72 5.15
C PHE A 14 7.52 -15.80 6.34
N GLY A 15 7.39 -16.80 7.23
CA GLY A 15 8.15 -16.87 8.46
C GLY A 15 8.73 -18.24 8.79
N GLU A 16 9.72 -18.24 9.67
CA GLU A 16 10.32 -19.41 10.32
C GLU A 16 10.35 -19.15 11.84
N THR A 17 9.81 -20.07 12.65
CA THR A 17 9.86 -19.99 14.11
C THR A 17 10.66 -21.16 14.68
N ASN A 18 11.23 -21.02 15.87
CA ASN A 18 11.95 -22.08 16.56
C ASN A 18 11.11 -22.59 17.74
N PHE A 19 10.66 -23.83 17.65
CA PHE A 19 9.98 -24.52 18.75
C PHE A 19 10.80 -25.73 19.19
N ARG A 20 11.32 -25.71 20.42
CA ARG A 20 12.12 -26.79 21.02
C ARG A 20 13.31 -27.23 20.14
N HIS A 21 14.07 -26.26 19.62
CA HIS A 21 15.22 -26.47 18.72
C HIS A 21 14.86 -27.08 17.35
N ARG A 22 13.56 -27.15 17.00
CA ARG A 22 13.12 -27.42 15.63
C ARG A 22 12.67 -26.12 15.01
N ASN A 23 13.30 -25.76 13.90
CA ASN A 23 12.78 -24.69 13.06
C ASN A 23 11.57 -25.21 12.28
N ALA A 24 10.49 -24.43 12.27
CA ALA A 24 9.30 -24.69 11.49
C ALA A 24 8.99 -23.48 10.62
N ARG A 25 8.89 -23.69 9.31
CA ARG A 25 8.33 -22.68 8.39
C ARG A 25 6.83 -22.56 8.61
N PHE A 26 6.32 -21.35 8.58
CA PHE A 26 4.89 -21.07 8.72
C PHE A 26 4.46 -19.93 7.79
N GLY A 27 3.14 -19.79 7.69
CA GLY A 27 2.47 -18.78 6.90
C GLY A 27 1.09 -18.49 7.46
N ILE A 28 0.27 -17.82 6.67
CA ILE A 28 -1.12 -17.47 7.02
C ILE A 28 -2.09 -18.06 6.00
N LYS A 29 -3.21 -18.62 6.47
CA LYS A 29 -4.27 -19.22 5.65
C LYS A 29 -5.08 -18.16 4.93
N LEU A 30 -5.63 -18.48 3.74
CA LEU A 30 -6.43 -17.53 2.95
C LEU A 30 -7.56 -16.84 3.76
N ASP A 31 -8.33 -17.58 4.58
CA ASP A 31 -9.39 -16.97 5.40
C ASP A 31 -8.86 -16.00 6.46
N ASP A 32 -7.75 -16.37 7.12
CA ASP A 32 -7.12 -15.54 8.16
C ASP A 32 -6.64 -14.20 7.57
N ARG A 33 -6.13 -14.21 6.33
CA ARG A 33 -5.72 -13.00 5.58
C ARG A 33 -6.87 -12.03 5.27
N ARG A 34 -8.13 -12.50 5.28
CA ARG A 34 -9.32 -11.65 5.06
C ARG A 34 -9.58 -10.66 6.20
N ARG A 35 -8.88 -10.84 7.33
CA ARG A 35 -8.85 -9.91 8.47
C ARG A 35 -7.66 -8.95 8.39
N HIS A 36 -6.99 -8.86 7.23
CA HIS A 36 -5.88 -7.95 6.94
C HIS A 36 -4.60 -8.26 7.75
N ILE A 37 -3.48 -7.72 7.26
CA ILE A 37 -2.15 -7.85 7.85
C ILE A 37 -1.53 -6.47 7.97
N TYR A 38 -1.03 -6.15 9.15
CA TYR A 38 -0.29 -4.92 9.41
C TYR A 38 1.16 -5.25 9.79
N VAL A 39 2.10 -4.62 9.07
CA VAL A 39 3.55 -4.76 9.26
C VAL A 39 4.16 -3.41 9.66
N ILE A 40 4.87 -3.36 10.78
CA ILE A 40 5.63 -2.16 11.19
C ILE A 40 7.10 -2.48 11.45
N GLY A 41 7.97 -1.50 11.20
CA GLY A 41 9.40 -1.63 11.43
C GLY A 41 10.25 -0.56 10.76
N LYS A 42 11.36 -0.22 11.39
CA LYS A 42 12.39 0.67 10.84
C LYS A 42 12.95 0.14 9.51
N THR A 43 13.50 1.06 8.72
CA THR A 43 14.16 0.78 7.44
C THR A 43 15.23 -0.30 7.57
N GLY A 44 15.29 -1.20 6.58
CA GLY A 44 16.27 -2.28 6.53
C GLY A 44 16.04 -3.46 7.49
N MET A 45 14.99 -3.46 8.31
CA MET A 45 14.76 -4.54 9.30
C MET A 45 14.19 -5.83 8.73
N GLY A 46 13.53 -5.78 7.56
CA GLY A 46 12.98 -6.97 6.89
C GLY A 46 11.63 -6.77 6.17
N LYS A 47 10.92 -5.65 6.40
CA LYS A 47 9.57 -5.38 5.86
C LYS A 47 9.45 -5.68 4.36
N SER A 48 10.25 -5.05 3.51
CA SER A 48 10.11 -5.19 2.06
C SER A 48 10.43 -6.61 1.58
N THR A 49 11.34 -7.35 2.24
CA THR A 49 11.58 -8.78 1.95
C THR A 49 10.41 -9.66 2.38
N LEU A 50 9.75 -9.33 3.49
CA LEU A 50 8.52 -10.00 3.91
C LEU A 50 7.43 -9.82 2.84
N LEU A 51 7.17 -8.57 2.43
CA LEU A 51 6.19 -8.26 1.37
C LEU A 51 6.55 -8.93 0.03
N GLU A 52 7.81 -8.80 -0.41
CA GLU A 52 8.36 -9.41 -1.62
C GLU A 52 8.04 -10.91 -1.67
N ASN A 53 8.38 -11.65 -0.61
CA ASN A 53 8.10 -13.08 -0.52
C ASN A 53 6.60 -13.40 -0.56
N MET A 54 5.77 -12.62 0.14
CA MET A 54 4.33 -12.85 0.18
C MET A 54 3.67 -12.57 -1.18
N ILE A 55 4.07 -11.51 -1.88
CA ILE A 55 3.55 -11.15 -3.22
C ILE A 55 3.94 -12.21 -4.25
N ILE A 56 5.21 -12.65 -4.25
CA ILE A 56 5.67 -13.70 -5.18
C ILE A 56 4.90 -15.00 -4.95
N ASN A 57 4.70 -15.38 -3.67
CA ASN A 57 3.93 -16.57 -3.33
C ASN A 57 2.48 -16.49 -3.84
N ASP A 58 1.82 -15.33 -3.72
CA ASP A 58 0.48 -15.13 -4.27
C ASP A 58 0.42 -15.23 -5.79
N ILE A 59 1.33 -14.55 -6.50
CA ILE A 59 1.40 -14.58 -7.96
C ILE A 59 1.61 -16.01 -8.47
N GLN A 60 2.50 -16.77 -7.83
CA GLN A 60 2.79 -18.18 -8.16
C GLN A 60 1.61 -19.12 -7.82
N ASN A 61 0.83 -18.82 -6.79
CA ASN A 61 -0.39 -19.55 -6.44
C ASN A 61 -1.60 -19.18 -7.33
N GLY A 62 -1.46 -18.26 -8.28
CA GLY A 62 -2.56 -17.82 -9.16
C GLY A 62 -3.46 -16.74 -8.54
N ASN A 63 -3.13 -16.22 -7.35
CA ASN A 63 -3.92 -15.19 -6.69
C ASN A 63 -3.84 -13.85 -7.45
N GLY A 64 -4.89 -13.04 -7.28
CA GLY A 64 -4.95 -11.66 -7.75
C GLY A 64 -4.34 -10.70 -6.73
N VAL A 65 -3.49 -9.80 -7.19
CA VAL A 65 -2.76 -8.86 -6.34
C VAL A 65 -2.76 -7.45 -6.92
N ALA A 66 -2.82 -6.46 -6.03
CA ALA A 66 -2.42 -5.08 -6.31
C ALA A 66 -1.23 -4.72 -5.42
N VAL A 67 -0.19 -4.11 -5.98
CA VAL A 67 1.02 -3.70 -5.24
C VAL A 67 1.26 -2.21 -5.45
N THR A 68 1.17 -1.42 -4.39
CA THR A 68 1.51 0.00 -4.38
C THR A 68 2.90 0.20 -3.78
N ASP A 69 3.80 0.78 -4.56
CA ASP A 69 5.20 1.01 -4.15
C ASP A 69 5.63 2.46 -4.49
N PRO A 70 5.84 3.33 -3.48
CA PRO A 70 6.30 4.71 -3.67
C PRO A 70 7.81 4.85 -3.92
N HIS A 71 8.60 3.77 -3.85
CA HIS A 71 10.02 3.76 -4.18
C HIS A 71 10.28 3.17 -5.58
N GLY A 72 9.53 2.13 -5.93
CA GLY A 72 9.57 1.42 -7.20
C GLY A 72 10.40 0.13 -7.16
N ASP A 73 11.32 0.00 -6.18
CA ASP A 73 12.24 -1.14 -6.06
C ASP A 73 11.54 -2.48 -5.76
N LEU A 74 10.41 -2.48 -5.05
CA LEU A 74 9.64 -3.70 -4.80
C LEU A 74 8.97 -4.15 -6.10
N VAL A 75 8.24 -3.25 -6.76
CA VAL A 75 7.56 -3.57 -8.03
C VAL A 75 8.54 -3.96 -9.13
N GLU A 76 9.66 -3.25 -9.27
CA GLU A 76 10.68 -3.53 -10.28
C GLU A 76 11.29 -4.93 -10.11
N LYS A 77 11.40 -5.44 -8.88
CA LYS A 77 11.79 -6.84 -8.61
C LYS A 77 10.66 -7.83 -8.90
N ILE A 78 9.43 -7.55 -8.46
CA ILE A 78 8.30 -8.48 -8.63
C ILE A 78 8.11 -8.85 -10.10
N LEU A 79 8.33 -7.90 -11.03
CA LEU A 79 8.32 -8.15 -12.49
C LEU A 79 9.25 -9.29 -12.94
N ASP A 80 10.37 -9.52 -12.27
CA ASP A 80 11.30 -10.60 -12.61
C ASP A 80 10.79 -11.99 -12.18
N TYR A 81 9.91 -12.05 -11.16
CA TYR A 81 9.36 -13.30 -10.60
C TYR A 81 8.02 -13.74 -11.20
N ILE A 82 7.44 -12.97 -12.13
CA ILE A 82 6.16 -13.30 -12.76
C ILE A 82 6.36 -14.48 -13.74
N PRO A 83 5.64 -15.60 -13.56
CA PRO A 83 5.78 -16.77 -14.42
C PRO A 83 5.12 -16.53 -15.79
N SER A 84 5.58 -17.27 -16.80
CA SER A 84 5.18 -17.06 -18.20
C SER A 84 3.68 -17.17 -18.47
N ASN A 85 2.98 -18.01 -17.72
CA ASN A 85 1.53 -18.19 -17.82
C ASN A 85 0.71 -16.99 -17.27
N ARG A 86 1.33 -16.07 -16.51
CA ARG A 86 0.67 -14.89 -15.92
C ARG A 86 1.01 -13.58 -16.65
N ILE A 87 1.84 -13.58 -17.70
CA ILE A 87 2.31 -12.36 -18.40
C ILE A 87 1.15 -11.46 -18.86
N ASN A 88 0.08 -12.07 -19.41
CA ASN A 88 -1.08 -11.35 -19.93
C ASN A 88 -2.04 -10.82 -18.83
N ASP A 89 -1.81 -11.21 -17.58
CA ASP A 89 -2.60 -10.77 -16.43
C ASP A 89 -2.00 -9.53 -15.75
N VAL A 90 -0.84 -9.05 -16.23
CA VAL A 90 -0.11 -7.95 -15.60
C VAL A 90 -0.53 -6.59 -16.17
N VAL A 91 -0.90 -5.70 -15.26
CA VAL A 91 -1.07 -4.27 -15.52
C VAL A 91 0.06 -3.54 -14.80
N TYR A 92 1.13 -3.22 -15.53
CA TYR A 92 2.24 -2.43 -14.99
C TYR A 92 1.96 -0.93 -15.08
N PHE A 93 1.32 -0.38 -14.05
CA PHE A 93 1.08 1.05 -13.92
C PHE A 93 2.36 1.79 -13.47
N ASN A 94 3.08 2.34 -14.44
CA ASN A 94 4.30 3.11 -14.24
C ASN A 94 4.16 4.51 -14.84
N PRO A 95 3.80 5.53 -14.04
CA PRO A 95 3.62 6.90 -14.54
C PRO A 95 4.88 7.51 -15.15
N HIS A 96 6.08 7.04 -14.80
CA HIS A 96 7.33 7.50 -15.42
C HIS A 96 7.48 7.09 -16.90
N ASP A 97 6.66 6.16 -17.40
CA ASP A 97 6.63 5.78 -18.82
C ASP A 97 5.87 6.82 -19.66
N SER A 98 6.44 8.02 -19.80
CA SER A 98 5.78 9.20 -20.38
C SER A 98 5.32 9.02 -21.83
N GLU A 99 5.94 8.11 -22.57
CA GLU A 99 5.64 7.84 -23.98
C GLU A 99 4.42 6.91 -24.15
N TYR A 100 4.07 6.16 -23.10
CA TYR A 100 2.95 5.21 -23.06
C TYR A 100 2.09 5.43 -21.80
N PRO A 101 1.46 6.61 -21.62
CA PRO A 101 0.60 6.89 -20.47
C PRO A 101 -0.63 5.97 -20.45
N ILE A 102 -0.75 5.21 -19.35
CA ILE A 102 -1.97 4.47 -19.01
C ILE A 102 -3.02 5.47 -18.54
N ALA A 103 -4.21 5.41 -19.15
CA ALA A 103 -5.30 6.33 -18.88
C ALA A 103 -6.01 5.97 -17.57
N PHE A 104 -6.20 6.95 -16.68
CA PHE A 104 -6.85 6.73 -15.39
C PHE A 104 -7.73 7.92 -15.02
N ASN A 105 -9.04 7.80 -15.27
CA ASN A 105 -10.01 8.83 -14.92
C ASN A 105 -10.83 8.41 -13.69
N VAL A 106 -10.46 8.95 -12.54
CA VAL A 106 -11.19 8.77 -11.28
C VAL A 106 -12.65 9.25 -11.33
N LEU A 107 -12.99 10.20 -12.22
CA LEU A 107 -14.35 10.73 -12.41
C LEU A 107 -15.20 9.89 -13.37
N GLU A 108 -14.65 8.84 -13.97
CA GLU A 108 -15.34 8.07 -15.02
C GLU A 108 -16.54 7.29 -14.48
N ASN A 109 -17.72 7.65 -15.03
CA ASN A 109 -18.99 6.94 -15.01
C ASN A 109 -19.31 6.13 -13.74
N PRO A 110 -19.27 6.74 -12.55
CA PRO A 110 -19.63 6.03 -11.33
C PRO A 110 -21.13 5.72 -11.26
N LYS A 111 -21.48 4.62 -10.61
CA LYS A 111 -22.86 4.41 -10.14
C LYS A 111 -23.27 5.58 -9.24
N PRO A 112 -24.54 6.06 -9.27
CA PRO A 112 -24.97 7.21 -8.49
C PRO A 112 -24.66 7.11 -6.99
N GLU A 113 -24.78 5.91 -6.39
CA GLU A 113 -24.48 5.69 -4.97
C GLU A 113 -23.02 5.98 -4.57
N TYR A 114 -22.07 5.91 -5.51
CA TYR A 114 -20.64 6.07 -5.25
C TYR A 114 -20.11 7.49 -5.49
N LYS A 115 -20.91 8.41 -6.03
CA LYS A 115 -20.46 9.78 -6.33
C LYS A 115 -19.91 10.50 -5.10
N ASN A 116 -20.62 10.42 -3.97
CA ASN A 116 -20.21 11.05 -2.72
C ASN A 116 -18.92 10.42 -2.16
N LEU A 117 -18.75 9.10 -2.29
CA LEU A 117 -17.52 8.41 -1.85
C LEU A 117 -16.32 8.79 -2.72
N ILE A 118 -16.48 8.94 -4.03
CA ILE A 118 -15.44 9.45 -4.93
C ILE A 118 -15.09 10.89 -4.59
N ALA A 119 -16.09 11.75 -4.40
CA ALA A 119 -15.87 13.16 -4.09
C ALA A 119 -15.15 13.33 -2.74
N SER A 120 -15.63 12.69 -1.68
CA SER A 120 -14.97 12.69 -0.37
C SER A 120 -13.59 12.03 -0.38
N GLY A 121 -13.41 10.94 -1.12
CA GLY A 121 -12.11 10.30 -1.30
C GLY A 121 -11.11 11.27 -1.95
N LEU A 122 -11.48 11.88 -3.08
CA LEU A 122 -10.66 12.87 -3.76
C LEU A 122 -10.35 14.07 -2.86
N VAL A 123 -11.37 14.71 -2.29
CA VAL A 123 -11.21 15.84 -1.37
C VAL A 123 -10.28 15.49 -0.21
N GLY A 124 -10.37 14.27 0.34
CA GLY A 124 -9.45 13.75 1.35
C GLY A 124 -7.99 13.62 0.88
N VAL A 125 -7.75 13.23 -0.38
CA VAL A 125 -6.41 13.22 -0.98
C VAL A 125 -5.86 14.63 -1.13
N PHE A 126 -6.65 15.57 -1.67
CA PHE A 126 -6.24 16.99 -1.76
C PHE A 126 -5.97 17.57 -0.34
N LYS A 127 -6.88 17.35 0.63
CA LYS A 127 -6.72 17.78 2.03
C LYS A 127 -5.42 17.27 2.65
N LYS A 128 -5.07 16.00 2.41
CA LYS A 128 -3.84 15.39 2.92
C LYS A 128 -2.57 16.00 2.33
N ILE A 129 -2.52 16.19 1.01
CA ILE A 129 -1.30 16.69 0.32
C ILE A 129 -1.01 18.14 0.73
N TRP A 130 -2.03 18.93 1.09
CA TRP A 130 -1.86 20.33 1.47
C TRP A 130 -2.47 20.68 2.84
N ALA A 131 -2.29 19.83 3.85
CA ALA A 131 -2.87 20.02 5.19
C ALA A 131 -2.62 21.43 5.76
N ASP A 132 -1.39 21.94 5.64
CA ASP A 132 -0.97 23.25 6.16
C ASP A 132 -1.60 24.46 5.45
N SER A 133 -2.23 24.24 4.29
CA SER A 133 -2.86 25.30 3.47
C SER A 133 -4.26 24.88 2.99
N TRP A 134 -4.96 24.14 3.84
CA TRP A 134 -6.34 23.72 3.63
C TRP A 134 -7.33 24.63 4.38
N GLY A 135 -8.51 24.85 3.81
CA GLY A 135 -9.51 25.73 4.42
C GLY A 135 -10.95 25.32 4.10
N PRO A 136 -11.92 25.54 5.01
CA PRO A 136 -13.30 25.07 4.81
C PRO A 136 -13.97 25.56 3.52
N ARG A 137 -13.68 26.80 3.08
CA ARG A 137 -14.20 27.34 1.80
C ARG A 137 -13.62 26.61 0.59
N LEU A 138 -12.33 26.28 0.62
CA LEU A 138 -11.66 25.52 -0.43
C LEU A 138 -12.32 24.14 -0.54
N GLU A 139 -12.47 23.45 0.58
CA GLU A 139 -13.11 22.14 0.67
C GLU A 139 -14.55 22.16 0.11
N TYR A 140 -15.37 23.12 0.55
CA TYR A 140 -16.77 23.26 0.14
C TYR A 140 -16.93 23.50 -1.37
N ILE A 141 -16.15 24.44 -1.95
CA ILE A 141 -16.21 24.72 -3.39
C ILE A 141 -15.65 23.54 -4.21
N LEU A 142 -14.58 22.89 -3.73
CA LEU A 142 -13.97 21.74 -4.39
C LEU A 142 -14.94 20.54 -4.41
N MET A 143 -15.60 20.26 -3.28
CA MET A 143 -16.59 19.19 -3.16
C MET A 143 -17.73 19.37 -4.17
N ASN A 144 -18.37 20.55 -4.19
CA ASN A 144 -19.45 20.86 -5.14
C ASN A 144 -18.97 20.86 -6.61
N SER A 145 -17.70 21.15 -6.86
CA SER A 145 -17.09 21.05 -8.20
C SER A 145 -16.91 19.60 -8.63
N ILE A 146 -16.40 18.74 -7.77
CA ILE A 146 -16.22 17.32 -8.08
C ILE A 146 -17.60 16.65 -8.26
N LEU A 147 -18.56 16.90 -7.38
CA LEU A 147 -19.92 16.35 -7.48
C LEU A 147 -20.60 16.75 -8.80
N ALA A 148 -20.54 18.02 -9.20
CA ALA A 148 -21.12 18.48 -10.47
C ALA A 148 -20.44 17.86 -11.70
N LEU A 149 -19.13 17.60 -11.66
CA LEU A 149 -18.41 16.89 -12.73
C LEU A 149 -18.77 15.40 -12.78
N LEU A 150 -18.95 14.72 -11.64
CA LEU A 150 -19.38 13.32 -11.57
C LEU A 150 -20.81 13.09 -12.07
N GLU A 151 -21.64 14.13 -12.12
CA GLU A 151 -22.97 14.11 -12.74
C GLU A 151 -22.92 14.20 -14.28
N ASN A 152 -21.77 14.56 -14.86
CA ASN A 152 -21.59 14.83 -16.28
C ASN A 152 -20.52 13.89 -16.90
N PRO A 153 -20.92 12.80 -17.57
CA PRO A 153 -20.00 11.85 -18.21
C PRO A 153 -18.97 12.49 -19.15
N GLY A 154 -17.78 11.88 -19.23
CA GLY A 154 -16.67 12.32 -20.09
C GLY A 154 -15.85 13.51 -19.57
N ASN A 155 -16.14 14.02 -18.38
CA ASN A 155 -15.29 14.99 -17.69
C ASN A 155 -14.08 14.33 -17.04
N THR A 156 -13.04 15.14 -16.84
CA THR A 156 -11.79 14.77 -16.16
C THR A 156 -11.41 15.87 -15.16
N LEU A 157 -10.32 15.70 -14.41
CA LEU A 157 -9.87 16.74 -13.46
C LEU A 157 -9.47 18.05 -14.18
N LEU A 158 -9.14 17.99 -15.47
CA LEU A 158 -8.90 19.15 -16.32
C LEU A 158 -10.15 20.03 -16.51
N SER A 159 -11.35 19.47 -16.35
CA SER A 159 -12.63 20.22 -16.37
C SER A 159 -12.79 21.16 -15.17
N LEU A 160 -12.08 20.94 -14.06
CA LEU A 160 -12.37 21.62 -12.79
C LEU A 160 -11.98 23.11 -12.80
N PRO A 161 -10.77 23.53 -13.24
CA PRO A 161 -10.46 24.95 -13.40
C PRO A 161 -11.43 25.66 -14.37
N ARG A 162 -11.86 24.96 -15.43
CA ARG A 162 -12.81 25.47 -16.42
C ARG A 162 -14.20 25.68 -15.82
N LEU A 163 -14.71 24.76 -15.01
CA LEU A 163 -15.99 24.87 -14.29
C LEU A 163 -16.06 26.13 -13.40
N LEU A 164 -14.94 26.50 -12.78
CA LEU A 164 -14.85 27.66 -11.90
C LEU A 164 -14.85 28.99 -12.69
N ILE A 165 -14.11 29.07 -13.82
CA ILE A 165 -13.96 30.30 -14.61
C ILE A 165 -15.06 30.46 -15.68
N ASP A 166 -15.17 29.48 -16.60
CA ASP A 166 -15.94 29.58 -17.84
C ASP A 166 -17.46 29.51 -17.57
N LYS A 167 -18.14 30.65 -17.68
CA LYS A 167 -19.59 30.79 -17.50
C LYS A 167 -20.40 29.89 -18.45
N LYS A 168 -19.94 29.69 -19.70
CA LYS A 168 -20.64 28.86 -20.69
C LYS A 168 -20.51 27.38 -20.37
N PHE A 169 -19.29 26.93 -20.08
CA PHE A 169 -19.03 25.55 -19.68
C PHE A 169 -19.74 25.21 -18.36
N ARG A 170 -19.68 26.09 -17.35
CA ARG A 170 -20.41 25.91 -16.10
C ARG A 170 -21.91 25.76 -16.32
N LYS A 171 -22.53 26.60 -17.14
CA LYS A 171 -23.97 26.49 -17.45
C LYS A 171 -24.30 25.09 -18.00
N LYS A 172 -23.54 24.59 -18.98
CA LYS A 172 -23.71 23.25 -19.56
C LYS A 172 -23.58 22.12 -18.53
N ILE A 173 -22.63 22.23 -17.59
CA ILE A 173 -22.46 21.23 -16.51
C ILE A 173 -23.63 21.27 -15.53
N VAL A 174 -24.03 22.46 -15.08
CA VAL A 174 -25.06 22.68 -14.04
C VAL A 174 -26.47 22.37 -14.53
N GLU A 175 -26.75 22.51 -15.83
CA GLU A 175 -28.03 22.09 -16.42
C GLU A 175 -28.32 20.60 -16.16
N ASN A 176 -27.30 19.74 -16.25
CA ASN A 176 -27.39 18.30 -16.05
C ASN A 176 -27.32 17.84 -14.58
N VAL A 177 -26.99 18.74 -13.63
CA VAL A 177 -26.97 18.40 -12.20
C VAL A 177 -28.41 18.14 -11.73
N LYS A 178 -28.59 16.95 -11.13
CA LYS A 178 -29.84 16.41 -10.59
C LYS A 178 -29.95 16.64 -9.09
N ASP A 179 -28.83 16.61 -8.37
CA ASP A 179 -28.83 16.89 -6.93
C ASP A 179 -29.23 18.36 -6.68
N PRO A 180 -30.33 18.62 -5.94
CA PRO A 180 -30.83 19.98 -5.76
C PRO A 180 -29.93 20.84 -4.87
N VAL A 181 -29.15 20.24 -3.96
CA VAL A 181 -28.22 20.96 -3.08
C VAL A 181 -27.00 21.43 -3.88
N VAL A 182 -26.40 20.52 -4.66
CA VAL A 182 -25.28 20.86 -5.55
C VAL A 182 -25.73 21.87 -6.61
N LYS A 183 -26.96 21.74 -7.14
CA LYS A 183 -27.51 22.69 -8.11
C LYS A 183 -27.74 24.07 -7.51
N SER A 184 -28.29 24.14 -6.28
CA SER A 184 -28.51 25.41 -5.57
C SER A 184 -27.19 26.12 -5.26
N PHE A 185 -26.14 25.40 -4.84
CA PHE A 185 -24.80 25.99 -4.71
C PHE A 185 -24.35 26.68 -6.02
N TRP A 186 -24.56 26.07 -7.18
CA TRP A 186 -24.13 26.65 -8.44
C TRP A 186 -25.01 27.80 -8.96
N VAL A 187 -26.33 27.75 -8.73
CA VAL A 187 -27.30 28.71 -9.27
C VAL A 187 -27.56 29.88 -8.31
N ASP A 188 -27.65 29.61 -7.01
CA ASP A 188 -28.09 30.57 -6.01
C ASP A 188 -26.92 31.15 -5.19
N GLU A 189 -25.84 30.40 -4.99
CA GLU A 189 -24.67 30.85 -4.22
C GLU A 189 -23.53 31.33 -5.14
N TYR A 190 -22.89 30.41 -5.86
CA TYR A 190 -21.69 30.70 -6.65
C TYR A 190 -21.94 31.69 -7.80
N ALA A 191 -23.13 31.69 -8.39
CA ALA A 191 -23.51 32.68 -9.41
C ALA A 191 -23.54 34.11 -8.85
N ASN A 192 -24.01 34.26 -7.61
CA ASN A 192 -24.16 35.54 -6.90
C ASN A 192 -22.86 36.05 -6.26
N TYR A 193 -21.79 35.25 -6.24
CA TYR A 193 -20.46 35.75 -5.88
C TYR A 193 -20.04 36.89 -6.81
N ASN A 194 -19.69 38.04 -6.21
CA ASN A 194 -19.04 39.13 -6.95
C ASN A 194 -17.67 38.67 -7.49
N GLU A 195 -17.19 39.30 -8.57
CA GLU A 195 -16.02 38.84 -9.30
C GLU A 195 -14.74 38.78 -8.46
N ARG A 196 -14.49 39.80 -7.64
CA ARG A 196 -13.32 39.84 -6.74
C ARG A 196 -13.35 38.68 -5.75
N PHE A 197 -14.47 38.49 -5.05
CA PHE A 197 -14.65 37.42 -4.09
C PHE A 197 -14.58 36.03 -4.74
N ARG A 198 -15.18 35.86 -5.93
CA ARG A 198 -15.09 34.61 -6.69
C ARG A 198 -13.63 34.27 -7.00
N ASN A 199 -12.88 35.22 -7.54
CA ASN A 199 -11.47 35.00 -7.91
C ASN A 199 -10.60 34.67 -6.68
N GLU A 200 -10.80 35.38 -5.57
CA GLU A 200 -10.14 35.08 -4.28
C GLU A 200 -10.50 33.69 -3.74
N ALA A 201 -11.77 33.29 -3.81
CA ALA A 201 -12.24 32.01 -3.31
C ALA A 201 -11.75 30.79 -4.13
N ILE A 202 -11.57 30.95 -5.45
CA ILE A 202 -11.15 29.85 -6.35
C ILE A 202 -9.64 29.77 -6.56
N ALA A 203 -8.88 30.84 -6.33
CA ALA A 203 -7.43 30.84 -6.54
C ALA A 203 -6.69 29.71 -5.77
N PRO A 204 -7.01 29.38 -4.50
CA PRO A 204 -6.39 28.24 -3.82
C PRO A 204 -6.65 26.89 -4.50
N ILE A 205 -7.83 26.71 -5.09
CA ILE A 205 -8.22 25.48 -5.81
C ILE A 205 -7.45 25.40 -7.13
N GLN A 206 -7.40 26.52 -7.87
CA GLN A 206 -6.67 26.62 -9.14
C GLN A 206 -5.18 26.38 -8.97
N ASN A 207 -4.56 26.92 -7.91
CA ASN A 207 -3.14 26.72 -7.64
C ASN A 207 -2.83 25.24 -7.37
N LYS A 208 -3.61 24.58 -6.51
CA LYS A 208 -3.41 23.16 -6.15
C LYS A 208 -3.65 22.21 -7.32
N ILE A 209 -4.73 22.41 -8.09
CA ILE A 209 -5.03 21.56 -9.26
C ILE A 209 -4.07 21.87 -10.42
N GLY A 210 -3.72 23.15 -10.61
CA GLY A 210 -2.75 23.59 -11.62
C GLY A 210 -1.36 23.00 -11.40
N GLN A 211 -0.92 22.87 -10.14
CA GLN A 211 0.33 22.20 -9.79
C GLN A 211 0.41 20.79 -10.41
N PHE A 212 -0.62 19.96 -10.25
CA PHE A 212 -0.67 18.63 -10.87
C PHE A 212 -0.81 18.66 -12.40
N LEU A 213 -1.74 19.47 -12.93
CA LEU A 213 -2.00 19.52 -14.37
C LEU A 213 -0.89 20.19 -15.17
N SER A 214 0.04 20.91 -14.51
CA SER A 214 1.26 21.43 -15.13
C SER A 214 2.19 20.30 -15.61
N SER A 215 2.30 19.22 -14.82
CA SER A 215 3.09 18.03 -15.15
C SER A 215 2.45 17.30 -16.33
N ALA A 216 3.17 17.23 -17.46
CA ALA A 216 2.70 16.50 -18.65
C ALA A 216 2.42 15.03 -18.33
N LEU A 217 3.25 14.41 -17.49
CA LEU A 217 3.09 13.05 -16.99
C LEU A 217 1.72 12.85 -16.32
N ILE A 218 1.36 13.71 -15.37
CA ILE A 218 0.09 13.59 -14.63
C ILE A 218 -1.10 14.00 -15.50
N ARG A 219 -0.94 15.07 -16.30
CA ARG A 219 -1.96 15.55 -17.24
C ARG A 219 -2.33 14.47 -18.25
N ASN A 220 -1.35 13.78 -18.83
CA ASN A 220 -1.57 12.74 -19.83
C ASN A 220 -2.23 11.48 -19.23
N ILE A 221 -2.05 11.20 -17.93
CA ILE A 221 -2.74 10.10 -17.23
C ILE A 221 -4.19 10.47 -16.85
N LEU A 222 -4.37 11.62 -16.19
CA LEU A 222 -5.62 12.01 -15.53
C LEU A 222 -6.61 12.79 -16.42
N SER A 223 -6.16 13.30 -17.59
CA SER A 223 -6.99 14.12 -18.49
C SER A 223 -7.62 13.35 -19.65
N GLN A 224 -7.43 12.03 -19.72
CA GLN A 224 -8.10 11.17 -20.70
C GLN A 224 -9.55 10.88 -20.23
N PRO A 225 -10.60 11.05 -21.07
CA PRO A 225 -12.00 10.90 -20.62
C PRO A 225 -12.39 9.51 -20.12
N LYS A 226 -11.71 8.47 -20.59
CA LYS A 226 -11.90 7.07 -20.20
C LYS A 226 -10.62 6.50 -19.63
N SER A 227 -10.73 5.64 -18.62
CA SER A 227 -9.61 4.83 -18.13
C SER A 227 -9.34 3.69 -19.10
N SER A 228 -8.09 3.28 -19.23
CA SER A 228 -7.70 2.10 -20.02
C SER A 228 -7.61 0.83 -19.16
N ILE A 229 -7.69 0.98 -17.83
CA ILE A 229 -7.71 -0.10 -16.86
C ILE A 229 -9.09 -0.18 -16.19
N ASP A 230 -9.65 -1.39 -16.10
CA ASP A 230 -10.84 -1.68 -15.30
C ASP A 230 -10.42 -2.44 -14.05
N ILE A 231 -10.52 -1.78 -12.90
CA ILE A 231 -10.12 -2.35 -11.61
C ILE A 231 -11.07 -3.49 -11.19
N ARG A 232 -12.35 -3.46 -11.59
CA ARG A 232 -13.30 -4.53 -11.29
C ARG A 232 -12.95 -5.80 -12.09
N GLU A 233 -12.61 -5.64 -13.37
CA GLU A 233 -12.11 -6.72 -14.22
C GLU A 233 -10.81 -7.34 -13.67
N ILE A 234 -9.85 -6.49 -13.28
CA ILE A 234 -8.59 -6.91 -12.66
C ILE A 234 -8.83 -7.73 -11.39
N MET A 235 -9.75 -7.28 -10.52
CA MET A 235 -10.04 -7.98 -9.28
C MET A 235 -10.76 -9.31 -9.53
N ASP A 236 -11.81 -9.32 -10.35
CA ASP A 236 -12.66 -10.50 -10.58
C ASP A 236 -11.90 -11.61 -11.30
N ASN A 237 -11.10 -11.26 -12.31
CA ASN A 237 -10.23 -12.20 -13.05
C ASN A 237 -8.87 -12.46 -12.36
N GLN A 238 -8.71 -12.07 -11.09
CA GLN A 238 -7.53 -12.33 -10.27
C GLN A 238 -6.20 -11.90 -10.91
N LYS A 239 -6.20 -10.76 -11.61
CA LYS A 239 -5.04 -10.18 -12.30
C LYS A 239 -4.01 -9.55 -11.35
N ILE A 240 -2.89 -9.10 -11.92
CA ILE A 240 -1.72 -8.56 -11.21
C ILE A 240 -1.59 -7.07 -11.55
N LEU A 241 -2.00 -6.17 -10.65
CA LEU A 241 -1.82 -4.73 -10.79
C LEU A 241 -0.56 -4.26 -10.04
N LEU A 242 0.45 -3.79 -10.78
CA LEU A 242 1.70 -3.30 -10.19
C LEU A 242 1.81 -1.79 -10.38
N MET A 243 1.76 -1.03 -9.29
CA MET A 243 1.83 0.43 -9.29
C MET A 243 3.21 0.90 -8.84
N ASN A 244 4.10 1.17 -9.80
CA ASN A 244 5.39 1.81 -9.54
C ASN A 244 5.19 3.32 -9.45
N LEU A 245 5.07 3.83 -8.23
CA LEU A 245 4.83 5.25 -7.94
C LEU A 245 6.10 5.94 -7.42
N SER A 246 7.27 5.56 -7.95
CA SER A 246 8.58 6.02 -7.49
C SER A 246 8.67 7.55 -7.33
N LYS A 247 8.63 8.03 -6.08
CA LYS A 247 8.67 9.45 -5.72
C LYS A 247 9.89 10.16 -6.31
N GLY A 248 11.03 9.48 -6.37
CA GLY A 248 12.26 10.01 -6.98
C GLY A 248 12.20 10.20 -8.49
N ARG A 249 11.25 9.54 -9.17
CA ARG A 249 11.01 9.67 -10.62
C ARG A 249 9.87 10.61 -10.96
N ILE A 250 8.79 10.62 -10.17
CA ILE A 250 7.54 11.34 -10.52
C ILE A 250 7.19 12.50 -9.58
N GLY A 251 7.91 12.67 -8.48
CA GLY A 251 7.61 13.63 -7.42
C GLY A 251 6.73 13.05 -6.30
N GLU A 252 6.89 13.55 -5.08
CA GLU A 252 6.22 13.02 -3.90
C GLU A 252 4.70 13.26 -3.89
N GLU A 253 4.26 14.50 -4.17
CA GLU A 253 2.85 14.86 -4.22
C GLU A 253 2.11 14.08 -5.32
N ASN A 254 2.75 13.93 -6.48
CA ASN A 254 2.26 13.17 -7.64
C ASN A 254 2.09 11.68 -7.32
N SER A 255 3.07 11.07 -6.63
CA SER A 255 2.99 9.69 -6.15
C SER A 255 1.84 9.51 -5.15
N ALA A 256 1.75 10.38 -4.15
CA ALA A 256 0.67 10.36 -3.16
C ALA A 256 -0.72 10.51 -3.81
N LEU A 257 -0.87 11.44 -4.75
CA LEU A 257 -2.10 11.66 -5.52
C LEU A 257 -2.53 10.40 -6.28
N LEU A 258 -1.66 9.88 -7.15
CA LEU A 258 -1.98 8.74 -8.00
C LEU A 258 -2.27 7.48 -7.17
N GLY A 259 -1.45 7.22 -6.15
CA GLY A 259 -1.62 6.04 -5.30
C GLY A 259 -2.92 6.09 -4.50
N ALA A 260 -3.25 7.23 -3.88
CA ALA A 260 -4.48 7.36 -3.10
C ALA A 260 -5.74 7.37 -3.99
N MET A 261 -5.69 7.96 -5.19
CA MET A 261 -6.77 7.84 -6.17
C MET A 261 -6.96 6.40 -6.66
N MET A 262 -5.87 5.67 -6.98
CA MET A 262 -5.95 4.28 -7.45
C MET A 262 -6.50 3.37 -6.35
N ILE A 263 -6.04 3.53 -5.11
CA ILE A 263 -6.58 2.87 -3.92
C ILE A 263 -8.08 3.16 -3.74
N THR A 264 -8.51 4.42 -3.93
CA THR A 264 -9.94 4.78 -3.90
C THR A 264 -10.74 4.04 -4.98
N ARG A 265 -10.18 3.87 -6.19
CA ARG A 265 -10.82 3.08 -7.26
C ARG A 265 -10.81 1.56 -6.98
N ILE A 266 -9.80 1.04 -6.29
CA ILE A 266 -9.77 -0.35 -5.78
C ILE A 266 -10.84 -0.57 -4.71
N GLN A 267 -11.03 0.36 -3.76
CA GLN A 267 -12.14 0.33 -2.80
C GLN A 267 -13.49 0.26 -3.51
N LEU A 268 -13.71 1.13 -4.50
CA LEU A 268 -14.97 1.21 -5.23
C LEU A 268 -15.24 -0.03 -6.08
N ALA A 269 -14.21 -0.57 -6.74
CA ALA A 269 -14.31 -1.85 -7.44
C ALA A 269 -14.67 -2.97 -6.47
N ALA A 270 -14.04 -3.04 -5.30
CA ALA A 270 -14.38 -3.99 -4.24
C ALA A 270 -15.84 -3.85 -3.78
N MET A 271 -16.27 -2.65 -3.40
CA MET A 271 -17.65 -2.38 -2.95
C MET A 271 -18.68 -2.71 -4.04
N SER A 272 -18.34 -2.51 -5.31
CA SER A 272 -19.23 -2.85 -6.43
C SER A 272 -19.54 -4.35 -6.52
N ARG A 273 -18.70 -5.23 -5.95
CA ARG A 273 -18.93 -6.70 -5.87
C ARG A 273 -20.08 -7.11 -4.95
N VAL A 274 -20.82 -6.15 -4.40
CA VAL A 274 -22.10 -6.40 -3.72
C VAL A 274 -23.09 -7.21 -4.59
N ASP A 275 -22.93 -7.12 -5.92
CA ASP A 275 -23.68 -7.89 -6.93
C ASP A 275 -23.29 -9.37 -7.08
N VAL A 276 -22.16 -9.82 -6.52
CA VAL A 276 -21.72 -11.23 -6.48
C VAL A 276 -21.91 -11.78 -5.06
N LEU A 277 -22.29 -13.06 -4.91
CA LEU A 277 -22.45 -13.69 -3.58
C LEU A 277 -21.10 -13.79 -2.84
N GLU A 278 -21.09 -13.61 -1.52
CA GLU A 278 -19.82 -13.53 -0.75
C GLU A 278 -18.94 -14.80 -0.87
N ASN A 279 -19.55 -15.98 -1.00
CA ASN A 279 -18.87 -17.25 -1.23
C ASN A 279 -18.31 -17.41 -2.66
N GLU A 280 -18.81 -16.64 -3.63
CA GLU A 280 -18.38 -16.67 -5.04
C GLU A 280 -17.35 -15.56 -5.36
N ARG A 281 -17.27 -14.51 -4.53
CA ARG A 281 -16.26 -13.45 -4.66
C ARG A 281 -14.84 -14.03 -4.51
N THR A 282 -13.98 -13.75 -5.48
CA THR A 282 -12.55 -14.10 -5.45
C THR A 282 -11.76 -13.22 -4.48
N ASP A 283 -10.83 -13.81 -3.73
CA ASP A 283 -9.87 -13.07 -2.89
C ASP A 283 -8.90 -12.25 -3.73
N PHE A 284 -8.73 -10.98 -3.37
CA PHE A 284 -7.82 -10.04 -4.02
C PHE A 284 -6.97 -9.32 -2.98
N TYR A 285 -5.64 -9.35 -3.13
CA TYR A 285 -4.70 -8.90 -2.11
C TYR A 285 -4.09 -7.54 -2.46
N LEU A 286 -4.40 -6.50 -1.66
CA LEU A 286 -3.83 -5.17 -1.81
C LEU A 286 -2.64 -4.98 -0.86
N TYR A 287 -1.44 -5.03 -1.44
CA TYR A 287 -0.18 -4.73 -0.80
C TYR A 287 0.13 -3.24 -0.92
N VAL A 288 0.40 -2.57 0.19
CA VAL A 288 0.79 -1.16 0.22
C VAL A 288 2.06 -1.02 1.05
N ASP A 289 3.20 -0.84 0.39
CA ASP A 289 4.45 -0.46 1.08
C ASP A 289 4.45 1.05 1.35
N GLU A 290 5.04 1.43 2.49
CA GLU A 290 5.02 2.79 3.03
C GLU A 290 3.59 3.41 2.98
N PHE A 291 2.62 2.67 3.54
CA PHE A 291 1.19 2.94 3.59
C PHE A 291 0.81 4.35 4.04
N GLN A 292 1.60 4.95 4.94
CA GLN A 292 1.39 6.32 5.42
C GLN A 292 1.30 7.36 4.30
N ASN A 293 1.88 7.09 3.12
CA ASN A 293 1.80 8.00 1.97
C ASN A 293 0.36 8.10 1.45
N PHE A 294 -0.40 7.01 1.54
CA PHE A 294 -1.74 6.87 0.94
C PHE A 294 -2.88 6.78 1.96
N ALA A 295 -2.56 6.63 3.25
CA ALA A 295 -3.51 6.64 4.36
C ALA A 295 -4.36 7.93 4.40
N THR A 296 -5.62 7.85 3.96
CA THR A 296 -6.64 8.90 4.07
C THR A 296 -7.69 8.52 5.10
N GLU A 297 -8.53 9.47 5.53
CA GLU A 297 -9.70 9.19 6.37
C GLU A 297 -10.64 8.14 5.72
N SER A 298 -10.81 8.18 4.40
CA SER A 298 -11.57 7.16 3.66
C SER A 298 -10.96 5.75 3.74
N PHE A 299 -9.65 5.62 3.98
CA PHE A 299 -8.97 4.33 4.11
C PHE A 299 -9.31 3.64 5.44
N ALA A 300 -9.59 4.39 6.51
CA ALA A 300 -10.07 3.82 7.77
C ALA A 300 -11.38 3.03 7.59
N ASN A 301 -12.27 3.52 6.72
CA ASN A 301 -13.51 2.84 6.37
C ASN A 301 -13.23 1.57 5.54
N ILE A 302 -12.25 1.59 4.62
CA ILE A 302 -11.82 0.40 3.88
C ILE A 302 -11.45 -0.73 4.85
N LEU A 303 -10.59 -0.45 5.83
CA LEU A 303 -10.12 -1.46 6.80
C LEU A 303 -11.25 -2.10 7.63
N SER A 304 -12.38 -1.40 7.78
CA SER A 304 -13.53 -1.89 8.55
C SER A 304 -14.54 -2.69 7.70
N GLU A 305 -14.58 -2.47 6.38
CA GLU A 305 -15.61 -3.03 5.48
C GLU A 305 -15.07 -4.00 4.43
N ALA A 306 -13.80 -3.86 4.01
CA ALA A 306 -13.21 -4.54 2.85
C ALA A 306 -13.28 -6.07 2.90
N ARG A 307 -13.26 -6.65 4.11
CA ARG A 307 -13.41 -8.10 4.35
C ARG A 307 -14.63 -8.70 3.65
N LYS A 308 -15.78 -8.01 3.67
CA LYS A 308 -17.04 -8.48 3.02
C LYS A 308 -16.86 -8.60 1.51
N TYR A 309 -16.03 -7.74 0.92
CA TYR A 309 -15.81 -7.63 -0.52
C TYR A 309 -14.61 -8.46 -1.02
N ARG A 310 -14.02 -9.30 -0.13
CA ARG A 310 -12.81 -10.09 -0.39
C ARG A 310 -11.58 -9.26 -0.80
N LEU A 311 -11.55 -7.98 -0.40
CA LEU A 311 -10.39 -7.12 -0.54
C LEU A 311 -9.53 -7.26 0.72
N ASN A 312 -8.35 -7.84 0.56
CA ASN A 312 -7.52 -8.28 1.66
C ASN A 312 -6.27 -7.38 1.74
N LEU A 313 -6.20 -6.50 2.74
CA LEU A 313 -5.13 -5.51 2.84
C LEU A 313 -3.90 -6.07 3.56
N ILE A 314 -2.71 -5.80 2.99
CA ILE A 314 -1.41 -6.02 3.61
C ILE A 314 -0.68 -4.68 3.57
N ILE A 315 -0.67 -3.98 4.72
CA ILE A 315 -0.13 -2.62 4.84
C ILE A 315 1.17 -2.61 5.63
N ALA A 316 2.18 -1.89 5.13
CA ALA A 316 3.45 -1.72 5.82
C ALA A 316 3.81 -0.23 5.99
N HIS A 317 4.37 0.15 7.14
CA HIS A 317 4.96 1.49 7.34
C HIS A 317 6.09 1.46 8.38
N GLN A 318 6.72 2.61 8.64
CA GLN A 318 7.91 2.69 9.49
C GLN A 318 7.64 3.04 10.96
N TYR A 319 6.77 4.01 11.23
CA TYR A 319 6.43 4.52 12.57
C TYR A 319 4.97 4.98 12.64
N MET A 320 4.31 4.77 13.80
CA MET A 320 2.85 4.82 13.96
C MET A 320 2.28 6.25 13.86
N GLU A 321 3.08 7.24 14.24
CA GLU A 321 2.71 8.67 14.25
C GLU A 321 2.22 9.15 12.87
N GLN A 322 2.76 8.60 11.77
CA GLN A 322 2.43 9.01 10.40
C GLN A 322 0.99 8.68 9.96
N LEU A 323 0.29 7.82 10.70
CA LEU A 323 -1.10 7.48 10.40
C LEU A 323 -2.10 8.54 10.89
N GLY A 324 -1.70 9.37 11.86
CA GLY A 324 -2.60 10.31 12.53
C GLY A 324 -3.73 9.63 13.33
N ASP A 325 -4.52 10.45 14.01
CA ASP A 325 -5.44 9.99 15.05
C ASP A 325 -6.66 9.21 14.54
N ILE A 326 -6.98 9.31 13.25
CA ILE A 326 -8.12 8.59 12.64
C ILE A 326 -7.69 7.24 12.08
N VAL A 327 -6.56 7.17 11.35
CA VAL A 327 -6.15 5.91 10.69
C VAL A 327 -5.42 4.99 11.67
N LYS A 328 -4.68 5.51 12.65
CA LYS A 328 -3.96 4.67 13.64
C LYS A 328 -4.90 3.73 14.42
N PRO A 329 -6.01 4.20 15.05
CA PRO A 329 -6.95 3.31 15.73
C PRO A 329 -7.69 2.38 14.76
N ALA A 330 -8.01 2.86 13.56
CA ALA A 330 -8.71 2.06 12.54
C ALA A 330 -7.85 0.90 12.00
N VAL A 331 -6.51 1.06 11.94
CA VAL A 331 -5.59 -0.04 11.67
C VAL A 331 -5.59 -1.03 12.84
N LEU A 332 -5.24 -0.58 14.05
CA LEU A 332 -5.09 -1.47 15.21
C LEU A 332 -6.38 -2.23 15.56
N GLY A 333 -7.54 -1.60 15.43
CA GLY A 333 -8.83 -2.20 15.77
C GLY A 333 -9.39 -3.19 14.74
N ASN A 334 -8.94 -3.16 13.48
CA ASN A 334 -9.49 -3.99 12.40
C ASN A 334 -8.53 -5.07 11.86
N VAL A 335 -7.22 -4.93 12.07
CA VAL A 335 -6.25 -5.94 11.59
C VAL A 335 -6.20 -7.14 12.53
N GLY A 336 -6.40 -8.34 11.97
CA GLY A 336 -6.29 -9.58 12.71
C GLY A 336 -4.85 -10.00 12.93
N THR A 337 -3.97 -9.81 11.94
CA THR A 337 -2.55 -10.17 12.05
C THR A 337 -1.67 -8.93 12.16
N LEU A 338 -0.94 -8.84 13.28
CA LEU A 338 0.04 -7.80 13.57
C LEU A 338 1.45 -8.39 13.52
N ILE A 339 2.35 -7.78 12.76
CA ILE A 339 3.77 -8.16 12.65
C ILE A 339 4.63 -6.92 12.93
N THR A 340 5.48 -6.98 13.96
CA THR A 340 6.45 -5.93 14.27
C THR A 340 7.88 -6.44 14.09
N PHE A 341 8.68 -5.69 13.33
CA PHE A 341 10.13 -5.71 13.43
C PHE A 341 10.58 -4.67 14.48
N ARG A 342 11.88 -4.37 14.56
CA ARG A 342 12.40 -3.29 15.41
C ARG A 342 11.80 -1.92 15.05
N VAL A 343 11.24 -1.22 16.04
CA VAL A 343 10.65 0.14 15.91
C VAL A 343 11.32 1.18 16.83
N GLY A 344 10.74 2.37 16.98
CA GLY A 344 11.11 3.36 17.99
C GLY A 344 10.62 3.01 19.40
N ALA A 345 11.05 3.77 20.42
CA ALA A 345 10.56 3.59 21.79
C ALA A 345 9.08 3.98 21.93
N ALA A 346 8.67 5.09 21.30
CA ALA A 346 7.28 5.54 21.27
C ALA A 346 6.36 4.51 20.59
N ASP A 347 6.71 4.04 19.38
CA ASP A 347 5.96 2.97 18.71
C ASP A 347 5.89 1.70 19.59
N ALA A 348 6.99 1.34 20.25
CA ALA A 348 7.05 0.14 21.09
C ALA A 348 6.19 0.25 22.35
N GLU A 349 5.94 1.45 22.89
CA GLU A 349 5.02 1.69 24.02
C GLU A 349 3.55 1.51 23.61
N GLU A 350 3.21 1.89 22.37
CA GLU A 350 1.88 1.61 21.82
C GLU A 350 1.71 0.13 21.49
N LEU A 351 2.72 -0.51 20.87
CA LEU A 351 2.68 -1.91 20.47
C LEU A 351 2.77 -2.90 21.64
N GLU A 352 3.43 -2.55 22.75
CA GLU A 352 3.53 -3.42 23.95
C GLU A 352 2.15 -3.92 24.38
N LYS A 353 1.14 -3.04 24.35
CA LYS A 353 -0.27 -3.33 24.70
C LYS A 353 -0.90 -4.43 23.85
N GLU A 354 -0.46 -4.59 22.60
CA GLU A 354 -0.93 -5.67 21.71
C GLU A 354 -0.22 -7.01 21.94
N PHE A 355 0.97 -6.97 22.56
CA PHE A 355 1.85 -8.11 22.82
C PHE A 355 1.94 -8.51 24.31
N GLU A 356 1.25 -7.81 25.20
CA GLU A 356 1.13 -8.19 26.61
C GLU A 356 0.52 -9.61 26.77
N PRO A 357 0.92 -10.36 27.81
CA PRO A 357 2.01 -10.10 28.77
C PRO A 357 3.37 -10.68 28.31
N TYR A 358 3.56 -10.95 27.02
CA TYR A 358 4.65 -11.80 26.51
C TYR A 358 5.91 -11.03 26.12
N PHE A 359 5.76 -9.88 25.46
CA PHE A 359 6.87 -9.03 25.04
C PHE A 359 6.69 -7.63 25.63
N MET A 360 7.78 -7.07 26.14
CA MET A 360 7.82 -5.71 26.68
C MET A 360 8.37 -4.73 25.64
N GLN A 361 8.20 -3.42 25.85
CA GLN A 361 8.74 -2.34 25.00
C GLN A 361 10.23 -2.58 24.63
N ASN A 362 11.03 -2.94 25.64
CA ASN A 362 12.46 -3.20 25.48
C ASN A 362 12.78 -4.41 24.58
N ASP A 363 11.92 -5.42 24.52
CA ASP A 363 12.12 -6.56 23.61
C ASP A 363 11.95 -6.10 22.16
N ILE A 364 10.89 -5.33 21.89
CA ILE A 364 10.55 -4.79 20.56
C ILE A 364 11.66 -3.85 20.04
N VAL A 365 12.15 -2.94 20.89
CA VAL A 365 13.23 -1.99 20.52
C VAL A 365 14.57 -2.70 20.25
N ASN A 366 14.81 -3.87 20.86
CA ASN A 366 16.05 -4.62 20.69
C ASN A 366 16.00 -5.70 19.60
N LEU A 367 14.83 -6.03 19.02
CA LEU A 367 14.64 -7.02 17.96
C LEU A 367 15.77 -7.02 16.90
N PRO A 368 16.54 -8.10 16.71
CA PRO A 368 17.57 -8.18 15.68
C PRO A 368 17.03 -8.04 14.24
N LYS A 369 17.91 -7.72 13.29
CA LYS A 369 17.57 -7.65 11.86
C LYS A 369 16.96 -8.99 11.39
N PHE A 370 15.89 -8.91 10.61
CA PHE A 370 15.09 -10.05 10.11
C PHE A 370 14.35 -10.86 11.18
N GLN A 371 14.36 -10.44 12.44
CA GLN A 371 13.51 -11.01 13.49
C GLN A 371 12.27 -10.14 13.70
N MET A 372 11.17 -10.79 14.03
CA MET A 372 9.87 -10.17 14.22
C MET A 372 9.13 -10.81 15.40
N TYR A 373 8.32 -10.01 16.08
CA TYR A 373 7.23 -10.50 16.93
C TYR A 373 5.93 -10.38 16.17
N LEU A 374 5.02 -11.33 16.37
CA LEU A 374 3.73 -11.32 15.71
C LEU A 374 2.62 -11.96 16.54
N LYS A 375 1.42 -11.49 16.27
CA LYS A 375 0.13 -12.01 16.73
C LYS A 375 -0.59 -12.47 15.47
N LEU A 376 -0.63 -13.78 15.25
CA LEU A 376 -1.04 -14.39 13.99
C LEU A 376 -2.50 -14.84 14.08
N MET A 377 -3.32 -14.51 13.09
CA MET A 377 -4.63 -15.16 12.95
C MET A 377 -4.44 -16.62 12.52
N ILE A 378 -5.01 -17.54 13.30
CA ILE A 378 -4.98 -18.98 13.04
C ILE A 378 -6.40 -19.52 13.18
N ASP A 379 -7.02 -19.86 12.05
CA ASP A 379 -8.38 -20.40 11.98
C ASP A 379 -9.40 -19.49 12.69
N GLY A 380 -9.33 -18.19 12.39
CA GLY A 380 -10.23 -17.17 12.90
C GLY A 380 -9.99 -16.70 14.33
N VAL A 381 -8.96 -17.19 15.02
CA VAL A 381 -8.56 -16.79 16.38
C VAL A 381 -7.15 -16.20 16.38
N ALA A 382 -6.93 -15.09 17.08
CA ALA A 382 -5.60 -14.52 17.26
C ALA A 382 -4.75 -15.42 18.16
N SER A 383 -3.50 -15.70 17.75
CA SER A 383 -2.54 -16.45 18.56
C SER A 383 -2.09 -15.67 19.79
N ASP A 384 -1.55 -16.39 20.78
CA ASP A 384 -0.59 -15.77 21.69
C ASP A 384 0.58 -15.16 20.85
N PRO A 385 1.10 -13.99 21.23
CA PRO A 385 2.34 -13.44 20.69
C PRO A 385 3.50 -14.43 20.68
N PHE A 386 4.23 -14.51 19.57
CA PHE A 386 5.43 -15.33 19.46
C PHE A 386 6.53 -14.65 18.64
N SER A 387 7.73 -15.24 18.68
CA SER A 387 8.89 -14.77 17.93
C SER A 387 9.15 -15.61 16.68
N ALA A 388 9.60 -14.93 15.63
CA ALA A 388 9.91 -15.54 14.35
C ALA A 388 11.03 -14.79 13.64
N ARG A 389 11.56 -15.42 12.59
CA ARG A 389 12.42 -14.82 11.59
C ARG A 389 11.66 -14.71 10.28
N SER A 390 11.76 -13.59 9.58
CA SER A 390 11.25 -13.47 8.21
C SER A 390 12.06 -14.40 7.29
N LEU A 391 11.41 -15.06 6.34
CA LEU A 391 12.10 -15.85 5.33
C LEU A 391 13.09 -14.97 4.53
N PRO A 392 14.24 -15.52 4.08
CA PRO A 392 15.14 -14.81 3.18
C PRO A 392 14.45 -14.48 1.85
N PRO A 393 14.95 -13.54 1.04
CA PRO A 393 14.45 -13.32 -0.32
C PRO A 393 14.46 -14.63 -1.11
N MET A 394 13.49 -14.82 -2.00
CA MET A 394 13.49 -15.97 -2.91
C MET A 394 14.73 -15.96 -3.80
N SER A 395 15.15 -17.14 -4.26
CA SER A 395 16.17 -17.26 -5.29
C SER A 395 15.66 -16.66 -6.60
N GLN A 396 16.46 -15.81 -7.24
CA GLN A 396 16.12 -15.25 -8.55
C GLN A 396 15.79 -16.37 -9.57
N PRO A 397 14.74 -16.20 -10.39
CA PRO A 397 14.42 -17.18 -11.42
C PRO A 397 15.47 -17.14 -12.54
N ALA A 398 15.67 -18.29 -13.20
CA ALA A 398 16.63 -18.41 -14.30
C ALA A 398 16.26 -17.59 -15.56
N VAL A 399 14.99 -17.18 -15.67
CA VAL A 399 14.44 -16.37 -16.77
C VAL A 399 13.53 -15.31 -16.18
N SER A 400 13.72 -14.05 -16.59
CA SER A 400 12.81 -12.95 -16.32
C SER A 400 12.02 -12.59 -17.58
N TYR A 401 10.72 -12.34 -17.42
CA TYR A 401 9.82 -11.91 -18.49
C TYR A 401 9.54 -10.40 -18.46
N LYS A 402 10.23 -9.65 -17.61
CA LYS A 402 10.01 -8.22 -17.33
C LYS A 402 9.88 -7.35 -18.60
N ALA A 403 10.78 -7.50 -19.57
CA ALA A 403 10.72 -6.73 -20.82
C ALA A 403 9.47 -7.06 -21.66
N THR A 404 9.08 -8.34 -21.71
CA THR A 404 7.85 -8.80 -22.38
C THR A 404 6.61 -8.26 -21.68
N ILE A 405 6.57 -8.29 -20.35
CA ILE A 405 5.47 -7.76 -19.53
C ILE A 405 5.26 -6.26 -19.77
N ILE A 406 6.34 -5.47 -19.78
CA ILE A 406 6.28 -4.03 -20.07
C ILE A 406 5.72 -3.79 -21.48
N ARG A 407 6.18 -4.55 -22.49
CA ARG A 407 5.68 -4.43 -23.86
C ARG A 407 4.19 -4.77 -23.96
N VAL A 408 3.76 -5.91 -23.41
CA VAL A 408 2.36 -6.36 -23.40
C VAL A 408 1.46 -5.36 -22.65
N THR A 409 1.93 -4.81 -21.53
CA THR A 409 1.20 -3.76 -20.80
C THR A 409 0.96 -2.54 -21.68
N ARG A 410 1.99 -2.06 -22.40
CA ARG A 410 1.86 -0.91 -23.32
C ARG A 410 0.88 -1.19 -24.45
N GLU A 411 0.98 -2.36 -25.08
CA GLU A 411 0.10 -2.80 -26.18
C GLU A 411 -1.37 -2.93 -25.77
N GLN A 412 -1.66 -3.30 -24.51
CA GLN A 412 -3.03 -3.54 -24.03
C GLN A 412 -3.66 -2.36 -23.28
N TYR A 413 -2.88 -1.59 -22.51
CA TYR A 413 -3.40 -0.63 -21.52
C TYR A 413 -2.89 0.80 -21.68
N ALA A 414 -1.98 1.10 -22.61
CA ALA A 414 -1.48 2.46 -22.81
C ALA A 414 -1.96 3.07 -24.14
N ASN A 415 -1.98 4.40 -24.20
CA ASN A 415 -2.12 5.14 -25.45
C ASN A 415 -0.78 5.80 -25.81
N PRO A 416 -0.41 5.94 -27.09
CA PRO A 416 0.75 6.73 -27.49
C PRO A 416 0.63 8.17 -26.99
N ARG A 417 1.73 8.72 -26.47
CA ARG A 417 1.76 10.08 -25.92
C ARG A 417 1.26 11.15 -26.89
N GLN A 418 1.60 11.05 -28.18
CA GLN A 418 1.22 12.03 -29.20
C GLN A 418 -0.31 12.12 -29.32
N ASP A 419 -0.99 10.99 -29.51
CA ASP A 419 -2.46 10.89 -29.55
C ASP A 419 -3.13 11.50 -28.31
N VAL A 420 -2.54 11.28 -27.13
CA VAL A 420 -3.05 11.80 -25.86
C VAL A 420 -2.88 13.31 -25.77
N GLU A 421 -1.71 13.84 -26.12
CA GLU A 421 -1.45 15.28 -26.09
C GLU A 421 -2.30 16.03 -27.13
N GLU A 422 -2.50 15.48 -28.33
CA GLU A 422 -3.42 16.04 -29.33
C GLU A 422 -4.86 16.10 -28.81
N ARG A 423 -5.39 15.01 -28.25
CA ARG A 423 -6.75 14.97 -27.69
C ARG A 423 -6.93 16.02 -26.58
N ILE A 424 -5.91 16.22 -25.74
CA ILE A 424 -5.90 17.22 -24.67
C ILE A 424 -5.87 18.64 -25.24
N MET A 425 -5.07 18.91 -26.28
CA MET A 425 -5.03 20.24 -26.94
C MET A 425 -6.38 20.58 -27.60
N ARG A 426 -6.98 19.64 -28.33
CA ARG A 426 -8.33 19.79 -28.93
C ARG A 426 -9.38 20.07 -27.85
N TRP A 427 -9.39 19.30 -26.75
CA TRP A 427 -10.31 19.51 -25.61
C TRP A 427 -10.15 20.90 -24.96
N ALA A 428 -8.91 21.37 -24.83
CA ALA A 428 -8.58 22.65 -24.21
C ALA A 428 -8.89 23.86 -25.12
N GLY A 429 -9.24 23.63 -26.39
CA GLY A 429 -9.58 24.68 -27.36
C GLY A 429 -8.37 25.38 -27.98
N PHE A 430 -7.20 24.74 -27.97
CA PHE A 430 -5.99 25.24 -28.65
C PHE A 430 -5.96 24.82 -30.12
N GLU A 431 -7.02 25.12 -30.87
CA GLU A 431 -7.08 24.87 -32.32
C GLU A 431 -6.32 25.95 -33.10
N ALA A 432 -5.04 25.69 -33.32
CA ALA A 432 -4.21 26.41 -34.29
C ALA A 432 -3.22 25.47 -34.98
N GLY A 433 -3.72 24.67 -35.95
CA GLY A 433 -2.87 24.09 -37.01
C GLY A 433 -2.46 22.62 -36.88
N LEU A 434 -3.40 21.70 -36.58
CA LEU A 434 -3.20 20.26 -36.82
C LEU A 434 -4.26 19.73 -37.81
N PRO A 435 -3.88 18.83 -38.74
CA PRO A 435 -4.80 18.28 -39.75
C PRO A 435 -5.81 17.30 -39.13
N GLU A 436 -7.00 17.22 -39.72
CA GLU A 436 -8.02 16.24 -39.33
C GLU A 436 -7.54 14.81 -39.64
N LEU A 437 -7.63 13.92 -38.66
CA LEU A 437 -7.47 12.48 -38.84
C LEU A 437 -8.85 11.84 -38.95
N ASP A 438 -9.07 11.13 -40.05
CA ASP A 438 -10.33 10.52 -40.46
C ASP A 438 -10.71 9.34 -39.52
N GLU A 439 -11.93 9.34 -38.96
CA GLU A 439 -12.38 8.38 -37.93
C GLU A 439 -12.62 6.94 -38.45
N THR A 440 -12.20 6.61 -39.67
CA THR A 440 -12.58 5.38 -40.36
C THR A 440 -11.63 4.18 -40.15
N GLU A 441 -10.40 4.36 -39.68
CA GLU A 441 -9.49 3.25 -39.36
C GLU A 441 -9.78 2.61 -37.98
N LYS A 442 -10.65 1.60 -38.00
CA LYS A 442 -10.88 0.71 -36.86
C LYS A 442 -9.63 -0.12 -36.54
N ILE A 443 -8.85 0.33 -35.54
CA ILE A 443 -7.82 -0.49 -34.89
C ILE A 443 -8.48 -1.77 -34.35
N ARG A 444 -8.21 -2.91 -35.00
CA ARG A 444 -8.53 -4.23 -34.47
C ARG A 444 -7.32 -4.72 -33.68
N PRO A 445 -7.43 -5.03 -32.37
CA PRO A 445 -6.36 -5.71 -31.68
C PRO A 445 -6.17 -7.11 -32.27
N SER A 446 -5.00 -7.37 -32.84
CA SER A 446 -4.61 -8.70 -33.31
C SER A 446 -4.44 -9.61 -32.10
N LYS A 447 -5.38 -10.54 -31.90
CA LYS A 447 -5.22 -11.61 -30.91
C LYS A 447 -4.11 -12.56 -31.36
N ILE A 448 -2.90 -12.30 -30.87
CA ILE A 448 -1.77 -13.24 -30.93
C ILE A 448 -2.16 -14.50 -30.16
N ARG A 449 -1.90 -15.68 -30.73
CA ARG A 449 -2.23 -16.95 -30.08
C ARG A 449 -1.09 -17.36 -29.12
N PRO A 450 -1.36 -18.13 -28.06
CA PRO A 450 -0.31 -18.59 -27.13
C PRO A 450 0.85 -19.36 -27.81
N SER A 451 0.60 -19.94 -28.99
CA SER A 451 1.61 -20.56 -29.86
C SER A 451 2.73 -19.61 -30.27
N ASP A 452 2.41 -18.34 -30.51
CA ASP A 452 3.27 -17.42 -31.26
C ASP A 452 4.32 -16.77 -30.32
N VAL A 453 4.17 -16.97 -29.00
CA VAL A 453 5.09 -16.50 -27.95
C VAL A 453 6.33 -17.40 -27.82
N LEU A 454 6.22 -18.68 -28.22
CA LEU A 454 7.30 -19.66 -28.11
C LEU A 454 8.35 -19.55 -29.21
N GLU A 455 8.01 -18.96 -30.36
CA GLU A 455 8.89 -18.90 -31.54
C GLU A 455 9.84 -17.67 -31.52
N LEU A 456 9.57 -16.69 -30.64
CA LEU A 456 10.36 -15.46 -30.48
C LEU A 456 11.36 -15.49 -29.30
N ALA A 457 11.36 -16.56 -28.50
CA ALA A 457 12.35 -16.79 -27.45
C ALA A 457 13.57 -17.53 -28.06
N GLY A 458 14.53 -16.78 -28.60
CA GLY A 458 15.63 -17.30 -29.41
C GLY A 458 16.52 -18.36 -28.75
N LEU A 459 16.14 -19.63 -28.91
CA LEU A 459 17.00 -20.80 -28.72
C LEU A 459 17.62 -21.20 -30.08
N PRO A 460 18.90 -21.59 -30.12
CA PRO A 460 19.57 -21.93 -31.38
C PRO A 460 19.03 -23.23 -31.98
N ALA A 461 18.24 -23.11 -33.04
CA ALA A 461 17.78 -24.23 -33.84
C ALA A 461 18.93 -24.78 -34.70
N ASN A 462 19.67 -25.78 -34.19
CA ASN A 462 20.46 -26.67 -35.04
C ASN A 462 20.73 -28.02 -34.37
N ALA A 463 19.77 -28.95 -34.53
CA ALA A 463 19.93 -30.35 -34.14
C ALA A 463 19.35 -31.28 -35.23
N ARG A 464 20.03 -31.42 -36.36
CA ARG A 464 19.84 -32.58 -37.26
C ARG A 464 21.06 -32.89 -38.14
N LYS A 465 21.69 -34.02 -37.79
CA LYS A 465 22.36 -35.00 -38.67
C LYS A 465 23.44 -34.51 -39.65
N VAL A 466 24.70 -34.69 -39.25
CA VAL A 466 25.73 -35.28 -40.11
C VAL A 466 26.49 -36.32 -39.27
N ALA A 467 26.75 -37.50 -39.84
CA ALA A 467 27.58 -38.53 -39.21
C ALA A 467 29.01 -38.46 -39.79
N PRO A 468 30.04 -38.83 -39.02
CA PRO A 468 31.32 -39.25 -39.59
C PRO A 468 31.59 -40.74 -39.33
N GLN A 469 32.09 -41.43 -40.36
CA GLN A 469 32.74 -42.72 -40.22
C GLN A 469 34.24 -42.53 -39.91
N THR A 470 34.77 -43.39 -39.03
CA THR A 470 36.11 -44.02 -39.05
C THR A 470 37.41 -43.21 -39.24
N SER A 471 38.45 -43.70 -38.54
CA SER A 471 39.90 -43.48 -38.76
C SER A 471 40.44 -42.08 -38.41
N GLU A 472 41.70 -41.89 -37.99
CA GLU A 472 42.76 -42.72 -37.37
C GLU A 472 43.85 -41.73 -36.91
N SER A 473 44.60 -42.01 -35.82
CA SER A 473 45.96 -41.44 -35.58
C SER A 473 46.05 -39.89 -35.42
N GLU A 474 47.11 -39.24 -34.92
CA GLU A 474 48.32 -39.65 -34.18
C GLU A 474 48.86 -38.48 -33.32
N THR A 475 49.59 -38.83 -32.25
CA THR A 475 50.67 -38.17 -31.47
C THR A 475 51.13 -36.68 -31.54
N ALA A 476 51.78 -36.31 -30.42
CA ALA A 476 52.80 -35.27 -30.16
C ALA A 476 52.28 -33.87 -29.72
N MET A 477 52.55 -33.35 -28.51
CA MET A 477 53.78 -33.14 -27.70
C MET A 477 54.69 -31.97 -28.14
N THR A 478 54.59 -30.83 -27.42
CA THR A 478 55.67 -30.03 -26.76
C THR A 478 55.00 -28.79 -26.15
N GLN A 479 55.07 -28.44 -24.85
CA GLN A 479 56.18 -28.18 -23.90
C GLN A 479 56.92 -26.85 -24.05
N SER A 480 57.32 -26.31 -22.89
CA SER A 480 57.96 -25.01 -22.57
C SER A 480 57.03 -23.77 -22.65
N SER A 481 56.81 -22.92 -21.63
CA SER A 481 57.49 -22.51 -20.38
C SER A 481 58.51 -21.36 -20.48
N THR A 482 58.14 -20.17 -20.00
CA THR A 482 59.02 -19.34 -19.15
C THR A 482 58.23 -18.32 -18.31
N GLN A 483 58.76 -17.98 -17.14
CA GLN A 483 58.23 -16.97 -16.19
C GLN A 483 59.01 -15.65 -16.30
N ALA A 484 58.65 -14.68 -15.43
CA ALA A 484 59.42 -13.50 -15.00
C ALA A 484 59.42 -12.28 -15.95
N SER A 485 59.52 -11.02 -15.49
CA SER A 485 59.31 -10.41 -14.15
C SER A 485 59.40 -8.86 -14.25
N GLN A 486 58.71 -8.14 -13.36
CA GLN A 486 59.03 -6.80 -12.83
C GLN A 486 59.01 -5.49 -13.70
N ARG A 487 58.19 -4.55 -13.19
CA ARG A 487 58.48 -3.13 -12.83
C ARG A 487 58.49 -1.97 -13.87
N GLU A 488 57.91 -0.87 -13.37
CA GLU A 488 58.13 0.56 -13.72
C GLU A 488 57.62 1.03 -15.12
N LYS A 489 57.13 2.26 -15.34
CA LYS A 489 57.25 3.54 -14.59
C LYS A 489 56.06 4.49 -14.87
N MET A 490 55.89 5.54 -14.05
CA MET A 490 54.99 6.69 -14.29
C MET A 490 55.52 7.61 -15.41
N VAL A 491 54.61 8.26 -16.15
CA VAL A 491 54.89 9.49 -16.95
C VAL A 491 53.63 10.40 -16.98
N GLU A 492 53.76 11.64 -16.52
CA GLU A 492 52.96 12.80 -16.98
C GLU A 492 53.73 13.54 -18.10
N PRO A 493 53.07 14.35 -18.95
CA PRO A 493 53.34 15.80 -18.82
C PRO A 493 52.20 16.79 -19.19
N THR A 494 52.04 17.78 -18.30
CA THR A 494 51.93 19.25 -18.47
C THR A 494 51.55 19.94 -19.82
N VAL A 495 50.36 20.57 -19.83
CA VAL A 495 49.98 21.98 -20.23
C VAL A 495 50.66 22.73 -21.42
N THR A 496 49.85 23.31 -22.33
CA THR A 496 50.02 24.71 -22.84
C THR A 496 48.71 25.32 -23.42
N ALA A 497 48.63 26.65 -23.58
CA ALA A 497 47.42 27.41 -23.97
C ALA A 497 47.70 28.51 -25.02
N VAL A 498 46.69 28.94 -25.81
CA VAL A 498 46.74 30.12 -26.74
C VAL A 498 45.37 30.86 -26.77
N GLN A 499 45.35 32.13 -27.22
CA GLN A 499 44.29 33.14 -27.00
C GLN A 499 43.54 33.65 -28.26
N LYS A 500 42.32 34.20 -28.04
CA LYS A 500 41.73 35.47 -28.59
C LYS A 500 41.27 35.66 -30.08
N THR A 501 39.92 35.82 -30.24
CA THR A 501 39.13 36.89 -30.97
C THR A 501 39.33 37.15 -32.50
N PRO A 502 38.45 37.87 -33.27
CA PRO A 502 37.44 38.90 -32.91
C PRO A 502 36.07 38.95 -33.69
N GLU A 503 35.31 40.06 -33.47
CA GLU A 503 34.19 40.67 -34.28
C GLU A 503 32.74 40.12 -34.15
N LEU A 504 31.73 40.88 -33.65
CA LEU A 504 30.94 42.06 -34.18
C LEU A 504 29.77 41.64 -35.11
N GLN A 505 28.53 42.19 -35.11
CA GLN A 505 27.88 43.35 -34.45
C GLN A 505 26.32 43.31 -34.61
N LYS A 506 25.59 44.28 -34.01
CA LYS A 506 24.20 44.76 -34.30
C LYS A 506 23.02 44.04 -33.59
N ALA A 507 21.98 44.73 -33.06
CA ALA A 507 21.68 46.18 -33.03
C ALA A 507 20.79 46.65 -31.85
N SER A 508 20.96 47.94 -31.50
CA SER A 508 20.01 48.94 -30.91
C SER A 508 19.25 48.62 -29.59
N ALA A 509 19.38 49.35 -28.47
CA ALA A 509 19.28 50.81 -28.17
C ALA A 509 17.83 51.36 -28.22
N SER A 510 17.23 51.88 -27.13
CA SER A 510 17.33 53.28 -26.63
C SER A 510 16.39 53.50 -25.40
N LEU A 511 16.43 54.54 -24.52
CA LEU A 511 17.43 55.57 -24.15
C LEU A 511 17.06 56.27 -22.79
N GLN A 512 17.99 56.28 -21.82
CA GLN A 512 18.37 57.35 -20.85
C GLN A 512 17.35 58.27 -20.09
N LYS A 513 17.53 58.34 -18.75
CA LYS A 513 18.01 59.50 -17.90
C LYS A 513 18.06 59.04 -16.41
N VAL A 514 19.20 58.96 -15.69
CA VAL A 514 20.08 60.01 -15.10
C VAL A 514 19.35 60.76 -13.94
N GLN A 515 19.80 60.82 -12.66
CA GLN A 515 21.16 61.16 -12.14
C GLN A 515 21.41 60.84 -10.61
N ILE A 516 22.61 60.34 -10.22
CA ILE A 516 23.50 60.69 -9.04
C ILE A 516 22.96 60.65 -7.57
N HIS A 517 23.65 60.22 -6.48
CA HIS A 517 24.95 59.56 -6.16
C HIS A 517 25.02 59.10 -4.66
N LYS A 518 25.89 58.12 -4.35
CA LYS A 518 26.90 58.03 -3.23
C LYS A 518 26.92 56.69 -2.46
N GLY A 519 28.12 56.11 -2.29
CA GLY A 519 28.47 55.18 -1.19
C GLY A 519 28.99 53.78 -1.57
N GLU A 520 30.30 53.58 -1.57
CA GLU A 520 30.99 52.27 -1.55
C GLU A 520 30.85 51.64 -0.14
N ALA A 521 30.58 50.34 0.10
CA ALA A 521 31.14 49.06 -0.38
C ALA A 521 32.44 48.62 0.33
N ILE A 522 32.33 47.73 1.34
CA ILE A 522 33.44 46.92 1.90
C ILE A 522 32.95 45.50 2.28
N THR A 523 33.78 44.49 1.99
CA THR A 523 33.60 43.04 2.24
C THR A 523 34.29 42.59 3.54
N PRO A 524 33.78 41.60 4.31
CA PRO A 524 34.38 41.20 5.59
C PRO A 524 35.57 40.23 5.47
N GLN A 525 36.47 40.26 6.47
CA GLN A 525 37.54 39.27 6.70
C GLN A 525 37.51 38.71 8.14
N ILE A 526 38.15 37.56 8.31
CA ILE A 526 38.14 36.70 9.50
C ILE A 526 39.40 36.93 10.36
N THR A 527 39.30 36.91 11.69
CA THR A 527 40.41 36.42 12.55
C THR A 527 39.90 35.80 13.85
N THR A 528 40.62 34.77 14.32
CA THR A 528 40.29 33.84 15.42
C THR A 528 40.77 34.33 16.80
N GLN A 529 40.06 34.00 17.89
CA GLN A 529 40.68 33.81 19.22
C GLN A 529 39.87 32.91 20.18
N GLN A 530 40.41 32.61 21.37
CA GLN A 530 40.31 31.29 22.04
C GLN A 530 39.32 31.18 23.24
N ARG A 531 39.14 29.92 23.67
CA ARG A 531 38.27 29.39 24.75
C ARG A 531 38.45 30.03 26.14
N GLN A 532 37.34 30.15 26.87
CA GLN A 532 37.27 29.86 28.32
C GLN A 532 35.98 29.05 28.64
N ALA A 533 35.97 28.36 29.78
CA ALA A 533 34.99 27.31 30.11
C ALA A 533 33.65 27.86 30.64
N ARG A 534 32.57 27.06 30.49
CA ARG A 534 31.26 27.31 31.12
C ARG A 534 30.92 26.23 32.14
N GLN A 535 30.48 26.64 33.32
CA GLN A 535 29.74 25.81 34.29
C GLN A 535 28.22 25.90 34.01
N PRO A 536 27.41 24.92 34.46
CA PRO A 536 25.97 24.90 34.23
C PRO A 536 25.23 25.92 35.11
N ILE A 537 24.05 26.36 34.65
CA ILE A 537 23.17 27.30 35.36
C ILE A 537 21.89 26.55 35.76
N GLU A 538 21.52 26.65 37.04
CA GLU A 538 20.28 26.08 37.61
C GLU A 538 19.07 26.99 37.33
N ILE A 539 17.87 26.40 37.28
CA ILE A 539 16.60 27.11 37.11
C ILE A 539 15.91 27.21 38.48
N PRO A 540 15.59 28.42 38.98
CA PRO A 540 14.96 28.58 40.29
C PRO A 540 13.44 28.36 40.25
N VAL A 541 12.92 27.74 41.31
CA VAL A 541 11.49 27.57 41.59
C VAL A 541 10.97 28.75 42.42
N ILE A 542 9.76 29.25 42.11
CA ILE A 542 9.05 30.24 42.94
C ILE A 542 7.63 29.70 43.26
N PRO A 543 7.22 29.63 44.54
CA PRO A 543 5.88 29.22 44.95
C PRO A 543 4.95 30.44 45.15
N HIS A 544 3.62 30.21 45.18
CA HIS A 544 2.72 31.05 45.99
C HIS A 544 1.43 30.34 46.41
N GLU A 545 0.93 30.76 47.57
CA GLU A 545 -0.14 30.15 48.35
C GLU A 545 -1.51 30.83 48.11
N ILE A 546 -2.59 30.19 48.55
CA ILE A 546 -3.97 30.71 48.47
C ILE A 546 -4.51 31.01 49.89
N PRO A 547 -4.96 32.24 50.19
CA PRO A 547 -5.65 32.55 51.45
C PRO A 547 -7.14 32.14 51.46
N GLN A 548 -7.64 31.70 52.61
CA GLN A 548 -9.06 31.35 52.84
C GLN A 548 -9.81 32.38 53.71
N ALA A 549 -11.11 32.59 53.43
CA ALA A 549 -12.19 33.10 54.30
C ALA A 549 -13.55 33.03 53.52
N ILE A 550 -14.78 33.28 54.01
CA ILE A 550 -15.63 33.01 55.21
C ILE A 550 -17.08 33.40 54.74
N SER A 551 -18.22 32.77 55.06
CA SER A 551 -18.59 31.73 56.04
C SER A 551 -19.78 30.85 55.60
N GLN A 552 -19.97 29.73 56.30
CA GLN A 552 -21.23 29.08 56.75
C GLN A 552 -22.59 29.41 56.08
N GLN A 553 -23.31 28.39 55.58
CA GLN A 553 -24.44 27.76 56.34
C GLN A 553 -25.05 26.52 55.65
N ARG A 554 -25.68 25.68 56.49
CA ARG A 554 -26.66 24.59 56.22
C ARG A 554 -26.21 23.27 55.56
N VAL A 555 -26.26 22.24 56.41
CA VAL A 555 -26.53 20.84 56.08
C VAL A 555 -28.01 20.68 55.68
N GLU A 556 -28.31 19.97 54.59
CA GLU A 556 -29.38 18.94 54.50
C GLU A 556 -29.40 18.24 53.13
N ALA A 557 -30.00 17.05 53.08
CA ALA A 557 -29.86 16.09 51.98
C ALA A 557 -30.69 16.41 50.72
N LYS A 558 -30.19 16.01 49.54
CA LYS A 558 -30.99 15.82 48.32
C LYS A 558 -30.62 14.53 47.58
N GLN A 559 -31.65 13.95 46.96
CA GLN A 559 -31.66 12.65 46.28
C GLN A 559 -30.90 12.67 44.95
N PRO A 560 -30.39 11.52 44.45
CA PRO A 560 -29.88 11.40 43.09
C PRO A 560 -31.03 11.46 42.07
N MET A 561 -30.87 12.28 41.02
CA MET A 561 -31.79 12.30 39.88
C MET A 561 -31.61 11.06 38.98
N GLN A 562 -32.70 10.66 38.34
CA GLN A 562 -32.84 9.40 37.62
C GLN A 562 -32.18 9.43 36.23
N VAL A 563 -31.61 8.29 35.85
CA VAL A 563 -31.21 7.99 34.46
C VAL A 563 -32.47 7.54 33.69
N PRO A 564 -32.74 8.05 32.47
CA PRO A 564 -33.90 7.63 31.70
C PRO A 564 -33.74 6.18 31.21
N VAL A 565 -34.76 5.35 31.49
CA VAL A 565 -34.82 3.95 31.08
C VAL A 565 -35.37 3.86 29.64
N ILE A 566 -34.61 3.22 28.75
CA ILE A 566 -35.09 2.84 27.42
C ILE A 566 -35.96 1.57 27.56
N PRO A 567 -37.19 1.54 27.01
CA PRO A 567 -38.08 0.38 27.17
C PRO A 567 -37.59 -0.84 26.40
N LYS A 568 -37.64 -2.01 27.04
CA LYS A 568 -37.48 -3.31 26.38
C LYS A 568 -38.66 -3.58 25.45
N VAL A 569 -38.39 -3.82 24.18
CA VAL A 569 -39.36 -4.50 23.31
C VAL A 569 -39.42 -5.97 23.74
N VAL A 570 -40.62 -6.43 24.07
CA VAL A 570 -40.91 -7.84 24.34
C VAL A 570 -41.46 -8.44 23.06
N GLU A 571 -40.70 -9.30 22.40
CA GLU A 571 -41.17 -10.03 21.23
C GLU A 571 -41.91 -11.29 21.71
N GLN A 572 -43.21 -11.35 21.39
CA GLN A 572 -44.09 -12.44 21.80
C GLN A 572 -43.96 -13.62 20.84
N THR A 573 -43.57 -14.78 21.36
CA THR A 573 -43.66 -16.05 20.63
C THR A 573 -44.99 -16.75 20.95
N GLU A 574 -45.89 -16.84 19.98
CA GLU A 574 -46.98 -17.83 19.98
C GLU A 574 -47.00 -18.62 18.66
N PRO A 575 -47.54 -19.85 18.66
CA PRO A 575 -47.19 -20.87 17.67
C PRO A 575 -48.13 -20.91 16.46
N PHE A 576 -47.66 -21.51 15.37
CA PHE A 576 -48.55 -22.02 14.31
C PHE A 576 -48.22 -23.47 13.96
N ILE A 577 -49.27 -24.26 13.74
CA ILE A 577 -49.24 -25.72 13.59
C ILE A 577 -49.57 -26.10 12.15
N GLU A 578 -48.85 -27.13 11.65
CA GLU A 578 -49.09 -28.00 10.49
C GLU A 578 -49.73 -27.45 9.20
N GLU A 579 -49.10 -27.77 8.06
CA GLU A 579 -49.75 -28.74 7.18
C GLU A 579 -48.74 -29.71 6.53
N LYS A 580 -49.19 -30.97 6.34
CA LYS A 580 -48.37 -32.09 5.84
C LYS A 580 -48.48 -32.24 4.32
N LYS A 581 -47.41 -32.66 3.65
CA LYS A 581 -47.52 -33.56 2.48
C LYS A 581 -46.39 -34.59 2.44
N LYS A 582 -46.76 -35.84 2.15
CA LYS A 582 -45.93 -37.05 2.18
C LYS A 582 -45.27 -37.30 0.83
N THR A 583 -44.07 -37.90 0.85
CA THR A 583 -43.58 -39.09 0.08
C THR A 583 -42.12 -39.32 0.54
N SER A 584 -41.69 -40.44 1.17
CA SER A 584 -41.41 -41.80 0.61
C SER A 584 -40.43 -41.76 -0.58
N GLU A 585 -39.30 -42.48 -0.67
CA GLU A 585 -38.57 -43.46 0.17
C GLU A 585 -37.06 -43.05 0.20
N GLY A 586 -36.09 -43.65 0.92
CA GLY A 586 -35.99 -44.94 1.60
C GLY A 586 -34.70 -45.04 2.46
N GLN A 587 -34.52 -46.15 3.16
CA GLN A 587 -33.38 -46.44 4.05
C GLN A 587 -32.32 -47.32 3.37
N GLU A 588 -31.36 -47.83 4.17
CA GLU A 588 -30.19 -48.67 3.82
C GLU A 588 -28.98 -47.85 3.30
N ASP A 589 -27.75 -47.96 3.82
CA ASP A 589 -27.19 -48.96 4.75
C ASP A 589 -26.34 -48.34 5.88
N SER A 590 -26.38 -48.99 7.04
CA SER A 590 -25.34 -48.89 8.07
C SER A 590 -25.14 -50.27 8.71
N VAL A 591 -23.98 -50.49 9.36
CA VAL A 591 -23.51 -51.77 9.92
C VAL A 591 -22.87 -52.73 8.91
N ARG A 592 -21.54 -52.59 8.71
CA ARG A 592 -20.60 -53.70 8.94
C ARG A 592 -19.11 -53.30 8.92
N LEU A 593 -18.36 -53.93 9.84
CA LEU A 593 -16.91 -54.11 9.92
C LEU A 593 -16.08 -53.09 10.73
N GLU A 594 -16.34 -53.10 12.04
CA GLU A 594 -15.24 -53.15 13.00
C GLU A 594 -14.37 -54.39 12.75
N LYS A 595 -13.12 -54.19 12.30
CA LYS A 595 -11.89 -54.90 12.72
C LYS A 595 -10.77 -54.64 11.72
N ILE A 596 -9.76 -53.88 12.17
CA ILE A 596 -8.35 -54.28 12.28
C ILE A 596 -7.65 -53.10 12.94
N GLU A 597 -7.54 -53.16 14.28
CA GLU A 597 -6.42 -52.51 14.96
C GLU A 597 -5.24 -53.49 14.93
N SER A 598 -4.17 -53.13 14.22
CA SER A 598 -2.80 -53.36 14.66
C SER A 598 -1.81 -52.82 13.61
N ILE A 599 -0.63 -52.42 14.09
CA ILE A 599 0.53 -51.99 13.30
C ILE A 599 0.34 -50.65 12.55
N LEU A 600 0.79 -49.55 13.17
CA LEU A 600 1.93 -48.75 12.67
C LEU A 600 2.21 -47.55 13.60
N HIS A 601 3.24 -47.66 14.43
CA HIS A 601 3.86 -46.52 15.11
C HIS A 601 4.86 -45.83 14.17
N THR A 602 4.61 -44.60 13.74
CA THR A 602 5.67 -43.63 13.36
C THR A 602 5.15 -42.18 13.35
N GLY A 603 5.51 -41.40 14.39
CA GLY A 603 5.59 -39.92 14.34
C GLY A 603 4.29 -39.12 14.44
N PRO A 604 4.17 -38.15 15.38
CA PRO A 604 3.02 -37.24 15.42
C PRO A 604 3.22 -36.02 14.50
N GLU A 605 2.22 -35.73 13.66
CA GLU A 605 2.02 -34.39 13.12
C GLU A 605 1.68 -33.44 14.28
N ILE A 606 2.31 -32.27 14.34
CA ILE A 606 2.09 -31.29 15.39
C ILE A 606 1.12 -30.23 14.87
N HIS A 607 -0.15 -30.31 15.26
CA HIS A 607 -1.07 -29.20 15.06
C HIS A 607 -0.58 -27.95 15.81
N LEU A 608 -0.49 -26.82 15.10
CA LEU A 608 0.03 -25.57 15.63
C LEU A 608 -0.72 -25.09 16.90
N ARG A 609 -2.03 -25.39 16.97
CA ARG A 609 -2.90 -25.16 18.14
C ARG A 609 -2.46 -25.88 19.41
N ASP A 610 -1.70 -26.97 19.33
CA ASP A 610 -1.20 -27.71 20.50
C ASP A 610 0.26 -27.35 20.85
N ALA A 611 1.02 -26.77 19.90
CA ALA A 611 2.32 -26.17 20.18
C ALA A 611 2.21 -24.88 21.03
N LEU A 612 1.12 -24.12 20.85
CA LEU A 612 0.90 -22.82 21.52
C LEU A 612 0.44 -22.94 22.99
N LYS A 613 -0.08 -24.09 23.44
CA LYS A 613 -0.65 -24.27 24.79
C LYS A 613 0.39 -24.58 25.88
N ARG A 614 1.38 -23.71 26.14
CA ARG A 614 2.20 -23.63 27.40
C ARG A 614 3.32 -22.58 27.32
N PRO A 615 3.83 -22.05 28.46
CA PRO A 615 4.61 -20.81 28.48
C PRO A 615 5.97 -20.86 27.77
N VAL A 616 6.30 -19.75 27.11
CA VAL A 616 7.54 -19.51 26.35
C VAL A 616 8.75 -19.40 27.28
N MET A 617 9.89 -19.99 26.89
CA MET A 617 11.18 -19.78 27.56
C MET A 617 11.95 -18.62 26.93
N GLY A 618 12.53 -17.75 27.78
CA GLY A 618 13.45 -16.70 27.34
C GLY A 618 14.81 -17.26 26.89
N PHE A 619 15.53 -16.47 26.09
CA PHE A 619 16.73 -16.87 25.32
C PHE A 619 17.94 -17.41 26.12
N ASN A 620 17.91 -17.35 27.46
CA ASN A 620 18.98 -17.82 28.35
C ASN A 620 18.68 -19.14 29.08
N GLY A 621 17.67 -19.91 28.67
CA GLY A 621 17.48 -21.31 29.08
C GLY A 621 17.24 -21.56 30.57
N ARG A 622 16.79 -20.55 31.33
CA ARG A 622 16.44 -20.69 32.76
C ARG A 622 14.92 -20.57 32.96
N PRO A 623 14.27 -21.47 33.72
CA PRO A 623 12.85 -21.34 34.05
C PRO A 623 12.64 -20.14 34.98
N ARG A 624 11.73 -19.22 34.61
CA ARG A 624 11.28 -18.14 35.51
C ARG A 624 10.17 -18.66 36.43
N VAL A 625 10.43 -18.63 37.73
CA VAL A 625 9.43 -18.91 38.77
C VAL A 625 8.44 -17.73 38.83
N ARG A 626 7.14 -18.01 38.69
CA ARG A 626 6.09 -16.99 38.91
C ARG A 626 5.99 -16.67 40.40
N ARG A 627 6.03 -15.38 40.76
CA ARG A 627 5.51 -14.87 42.04
C ARG A 627 4.13 -14.26 41.76
N PHE A 628 3.09 -14.79 42.38
CA PHE A 628 1.81 -14.09 42.51
C PHE A 628 1.81 -13.30 43.81
N GLN A 629 1.41 -12.03 43.76
CA GLN A 629 0.96 -11.30 44.95
C GLN A 629 -0.55 -11.45 45.05
N ASP A 630 -1.03 -11.98 46.18
CA ASP A 630 -2.42 -11.87 46.59
C ASP A 630 -2.59 -10.59 47.45
N GLN A 631 -3.80 -10.03 47.48
CA GLN A 631 -4.15 -8.70 48.02
C GLN A 631 -4.03 -8.56 49.56
N ARG A 632 -3.23 -9.41 50.24
CA ARG A 632 -3.01 -9.38 51.70
C ARG A 632 -1.54 -9.48 52.14
N GLY A 633 -0.59 -9.15 51.26
CA GLY A 633 0.72 -8.64 51.67
C GLY A 633 1.58 -9.52 52.59
N LYS A 634 1.57 -10.85 52.44
CA LYS A 634 2.49 -11.76 53.17
C LYS A 634 3.16 -12.77 52.23
N ASN A 635 4.50 -12.76 52.22
CA ASN A 635 5.31 -13.78 51.56
C ASN A 635 5.24 -15.11 52.34
N ARG A 636 4.94 -16.21 51.66
CA ARG A 636 5.25 -17.58 52.13
C ARG A 636 5.86 -18.41 51.02
N THR A 637 6.94 -19.11 51.35
CA THR A 637 7.62 -20.06 50.47
C THR A 637 7.00 -21.43 50.66
N HIS A 638 6.36 -21.99 49.63
CA HIS A 638 5.96 -23.40 49.63
C HIS A 638 6.89 -24.22 48.72
N VAL A 639 7.62 -25.15 49.33
CA VAL A 639 8.26 -26.26 48.62
C VAL A 639 7.25 -27.38 48.55
N VAL A 640 6.91 -27.85 47.35
CA VAL A 640 6.14 -29.08 47.15
C VAL A 640 7.07 -30.09 46.50
N ALA A 641 7.54 -31.04 47.32
CA ALA A 641 8.14 -32.26 46.81
C ALA A 641 7.04 -33.16 46.26
N ASN A 642 7.23 -33.74 45.09
CA ASN A 642 6.35 -34.77 44.56
C ASN A 642 7.03 -36.12 44.70
N GLU A 643 6.52 -36.95 45.63
CA GLU A 643 6.91 -38.35 45.75
C GLU A 643 6.48 -39.12 44.49
N GLN A 644 7.35 -40.02 44.03
CA GLN A 644 6.95 -41.05 43.08
C GLN A 644 6.14 -42.12 43.82
N ARG A 645 4.90 -42.39 43.38
CA ARG A 645 4.23 -43.66 43.66
C ARG A 645 3.79 -44.34 42.38
N THR A 646 4.47 -45.44 42.10
CA THR A 646 4.06 -46.50 41.19
C THR A 646 2.69 -47.07 41.56
N THR A 647 1.79 -47.22 40.60
CA THR A 647 0.70 -48.17 40.69
C THR A 647 1.10 -49.50 40.05
N ARG A 648 0.91 -50.58 40.79
CA ARG A 648 0.87 -51.97 40.32
C ARG A 648 -0.50 -52.51 40.72
N SER A 649 -1.13 -53.24 39.81
CA SER A 649 -2.48 -53.81 39.92
C SER A 649 -3.60 -52.79 39.76
#